data_AF-A0A8D8CMK2-F1
#
_entry.id   AF-A0A8D8CMK2-F1
#
_cell.length_a   1.000
_cell.length_b   1.000
_cell.length_c   1.000
_cell.angle_alpha   90.00
_cell.angle_beta   90.00
_cell.angle_gamma   90.00
#
_symmetry.space_group_name_H-M   'P 1'
#
loop_
_entity.id
_entity.type
_entity.pdbx_description
1 polymer ?
#
loop_
_entity_poly.entity_id
_entity_poly.type
_entity_poly.pdbx_seq_one_letter_code
_entity_poly.pdbx_strand_id
1 'polypeptide(L)'
;MNAAPQRCWWTQMTWLLLLLLPSLVLAQAPPGTWQQPYAIPVDAEKVSFLGYDPLSTELRVSMWEEMVVPFKLVELNYHGAEADIKITNSGQTGAVLLYEGGKHYIVINNKMDYEVVAHRTSMVYLSIGGSQVFLAIDLINILDNAPVMSSAGPCSVDEGLENYLSNCEYIVFHADGFVTNGILGKDTNVVEFDLPETNAELFMFEEVVGGGDNNNKKFKLKVLKKLDYTQNAVYSFQVKVYDLDRTHDASQNIVVQVKNVESRDPVFTRPFTTQRVDEKSPFSTIVQAIDGDTGLGRQICYELVTEQEKYGQYFSIGNETGELKVEPINRDYEQNEFYQFTIWAYKCHNRDFNESNVGAIILNDLNDSPPLFSVEPTQLKFWENTPMELDFEQFTIDDLDLGPHATYSVDLQERVSNELLEDVSSFSITPRSGYQRVDFTLTVVNPAELDYEVVARQKFELLVTAKEEVHTTVQVLNIELLNWNDEVPQFEQDTYRINCKETVGEGYPLVTVHVTDRDIEDSVELEILSNIRRDLNVTELESTVDKQYSFLISTNRNDVFDWDIASEVVVQLQASDTLQTEKNEPIHQVFAQLIITVLDVNNKPPSIVLPRGSINIEENSAPGTVVSIAGEDATIIGTDPDSSAELVFSIDWENSYAVKTGATVSSAVFEGCLVFQVDRTNPNHVVGKLVVNPDYDQTTIHQKLDYEAYETLFLNIKLEDKKQEIPPGDTETLLVIQIGDVNDNAPEFVGNTLTDERFVLEEATAGSIVGTIAAIDKDGPLYNKITYSLRATN
;
A
#
# COMPACT_ATOMS: atom_id res chain seq x y z
N MET A 1 -60.59 24.10 24.89
CA MET A 1 -62.03 24.18 24.57
C MET A 1 -62.41 25.65 24.51
N ASN A 2 -63.21 25.98 23.48
CA ASN A 2 -63.62 27.32 23.06
C ASN A 2 -64.43 28.10 24.10
N ALA A 3 -64.35 29.42 23.93
CA ALA A 3 -65.40 30.44 24.07
C ALA A 3 -65.83 30.93 25.48
N ALA A 4 -65.60 32.24 25.68
CA ALA A 4 -66.50 33.33 26.15
C ALA A 4 -67.84 32.97 26.84
N PRO A 5 -68.49 33.85 27.67
CA PRO A 5 -68.45 35.32 27.54
C PRO A 5 -68.69 36.22 28.81
N GLN A 6 -68.58 37.52 28.55
CA GLN A 6 -69.42 38.65 29.00
C GLN A 6 -69.40 39.19 30.45
N ARG A 7 -68.92 40.43 30.53
CA ARG A 7 -69.26 41.47 31.52
C ARG A 7 -70.46 42.31 31.02
N CYS A 8 -71.14 42.89 32.02
CA CYS A 8 -71.72 44.25 32.02
C CYS A 8 -73.16 44.47 31.47
N TRP A 9 -74.12 44.90 32.33
CA TRP A 9 -74.62 46.31 32.52
C TRP A 9 -76.12 46.45 32.91
N TRP A 10 -76.40 47.48 33.77
CA TRP A 10 -77.68 48.20 34.10
C TRP A 10 -78.57 47.62 35.22
N THR A 11 -78.70 48.25 36.40
CA THR A 11 -79.44 49.48 36.79
C THR A 11 -80.96 49.41 36.56
N GLN A 12 -81.75 49.39 37.63
CA GLN A 12 -82.57 50.54 38.10
C GLN A 12 -83.66 50.10 39.09
N MET A 13 -83.61 50.75 40.26
CA MET A 13 -84.73 51.17 41.09
C MET A 13 -86.07 51.32 40.34
N THR A 14 -87.12 50.73 40.91
CA THR A 14 -88.44 51.40 40.97
C THR A 14 -89.01 51.20 42.37
N TRP A 15 -88.95 52.26 43.18
CA TRP A 15 -89.72 52.37 44.41
C TRP A 15 -91.07 53.05 44.11
N LEU A 16 -92.07 52.51 44.80
CA LEU A 16 -93.46 52.93 45.00
C LEU A 16 -93.80 54.41 44.71
N LEU A 17 -94.97 54.58 44.08
CA LEU A 17 -95.89 55.65 44.44
C LEU A 17 -97.26 55.03 44.80
N LEU A 18 -97.49 54.83 46.10
CA LEU A 18 -98.85 54.74 46.62
C LEU A 18 -99.04 55.89 47.62
N LEU A 19 -99.89 56.82 47.19
CA LEU A 19 -100.44 57.93 47.95
C LEU A 19 -101.11 57.43 49.23
N LEU A 20 -100.51 57.71 50.37
CA LEU A 20 -101.24 57.91 51.62
C LEU A 20 -101.05 59.38 52.00
N LEU A 21 -102.13 60.14 51.80
CA LEU A 21 -102.29 61.49 52.35
C LEU A 21 -101.96 61.46 53.86
N PRO A 22 -100.98 62.23 54.34
CA PRO A 22 -100.97 62.61 55.73
C PRO A 22 -102.12 63.59 55.89
N SER A 23 -103.15 63.14 56.60
CA SER A 23 -103.97 63.99 57.44
C SER A 23 -103.09 65.09 58.02
N LEU A 24 -103.46 66.36 57.80
CA LEU A 24 -102.83 67.54 58.39
C LEU A 24 -102.70 67.36 59.91
N VAL A 25 -101.58 66.77 60.35
CA VAL A 25 -101.07 66.95 61.70
C VAL A 25 -100.37 68.29 61.62
N LEU A 26 -101.05 69.33 62.11
CA LEU A 26 -100.41 70.58 62.48
C LEU A 26 -99.10 70.22 63.19
N ALA A 27 -97.95 70.53 62.59
CA ALA A 27 -96.64 70.31 63.19
C ALA A 27 -96.66 70.95 64.57
N GLN A 28 -96.77 70.11 65.61
CA GLN A 28 -96.75 70.60 66.97
C GLN A 28 -95.33 71.10 67.21
N ALA A 29 -95.21 72.41 67.38
CA ALA A 29 -93.98 73.00 67.84
C ALA A 29 -93.61 72.40 69.21
N PRO A 30 -92.32 72.37 69.57
CA PRO A 30 -91.90 71.99 70.90
C PRO A 30 -92.67 72.84 71.93
N PRO A 31 -93.03 72.28 73.11
CA PRO A 31 -93.72 73.02 74.15
C PRO A 31 -93.04 74.35 74.48
N GLY A 32 -93.82 75.44 74.52
CA GLY A 32 -93.34 76.81 74.73
C GLY A 32 -93.24 77.63 73.43
N THR A 33 -92.55 78.76 73.49
CA THR A 33 -92.43 79.72 72.38
C THR A 33 -91.11 79.55 71.63
N TRP A 34 -91.15 78.81 70.52
CA TRP A 34 -89.98 78.50 69.68
C TRP A 34 -90.09 79.11 68.28
N GLN A 35 -88.94 79.39 67.66
CA GLN A 35 -88.84 79.75 66.24
C GLN A 35 -88.04 78.68 65.47
N GLN A 36 -88.43 78.39 64.23
CA GLN A 36 -87.71 77.46 63.36
C GLN A 36 -86.47 78.13 62.73
N PRO A 37 -85.32 77.42 62.57
CA PRO A 37 -85.05 76.09 63.12
C PRO A 37 -84.92 76.14 64.65
N TYR A 38 -85.46 75.11 65.32
CA TYR A 38 -85.58 75.09 66.79
C TYR A 38 -84.23 75.00 67.51
N ALA A 39 -83.24 74.39 66.88
CA ALA A 39 -81.87 74.41 67.34
C ALA A 39 -80.95 74.76 66.16
N ILE A 40 -79.98 75.64 66.41
CA ILE A 40 -79.02 76.12 65.42
C ILE A 40 -77.64 75.57 65.82
N PRO A 41 -77.01 74.70 65.02
CA PRO A 41 -75.64 74.24 65.28
C PRO A 41 -74.67 75.41 65.37
N VAL A 42 -73.83 75.40 66.40
CA VAL A 42 -72.81 76.46 66.56
C VAL A 42 -71.63 76.20 65.64
N ASP A 43 -71.26 74.93 65.44
CA ASP A 43 -70.28 74.47 64.47
C ASP A 43 -70.99 73.66 63.38
N ALA A 44 -71.37 74.31 62.28
CA ALA A 44 -72.12 73.66 61.20
C ALA A 44 -71.30 72.64 60.38
N GLU A 45 -69.98 72.56 60.57
CA GLU A 45 -69.12 71.58 59.89
C GLU A 45 -69.12 70.24 60.65
N LYS A 46 -69.13 70.30 61.98
CA LYS A 46 -69.05 69.13 62.86
C LYS A 46 -70.36 68.76 63.54
N VAL A 47 -71.33 69.67 63.58
CA VAL A 47 -72.62 69.50 64.23
C VAL A 47 -73.74 69.82 63.25
N SER A 48 -74.76 68.97 63.17
CA SER A 48 -75.92 69.17 62.30
C SER A 48 -77.22 68.99 63.08
N PHE A 49 -78.16 69.94 62.92
CA PHE A 49 -79.50 69.79 63.44
C PHE A 49 -80.35 68.97 62.47
N LEU A 50 -80.83 67.82 62.92
CA LEU A 50 -81.56 66.84 62.12
C LEU A 50 -83.07 67.06 62.14
N GLY A 51 -83.57 67.92 63.04
CA GLY A 51 -84.99 68.29 63.15
C GLY A 51 -85.58 68.02 64.52
N TYR A 52 -86.89 68.24 64.66
CA TYR A 52 -87.67 67.89 65.84
C TYR A 52 -88.66 66.77 65.52
N ASP A 53 -88.63 65.71 66.31
CA ASP A 53 -89.61 64.62 66.24
C ASP A 53 -90.73 64.88 67.26
N PRO A 54 -91.96 65.22 66.80
CA PRO A 54 -93.07 65.50 67.69
C PRO A 54 -93.63 64.25 68.40
N LEU A 55 -93.34 63.03 67.93
CA LEU A 55 -93.83 61.78 68.54
C LEU A 55 -93.01 61.42 69.78
N SER A 56 -91.68 61.53 69.69
CA SER A 56 -90.75 61.28 70.80
C SER A 56 -90.40 62.55 71.59
N THR A 57 -90.85 63.72 71.12
CA THR A 57 -90.49 65.04 71.67
C THR A 57 -88.98 65.29 71.67
N GLU A 58 -88.28 64.82 70.63
CA GLU A 58 -86.82 64.90 70.49
C GLU A 58 -86.38 65.99 69.52
N LEU A 59 -85.52 66.91 69.97
CA LEU A 59 -84.61 67.66 69.11
C LEU A 59 -83.44 66.74 68.75
N ARG A 60 -83.24 66.47 67.47
CA ARG A 60 -82.17 65.57 67.00
C ARG A 60 -81.01 66.36 66.45
N VAL A 61 -79.81 66.03 66.90
CA VAL A 61 -78.55 66.63 66.47
C VAL A 61 -77.55 65.50 66.20
N SER A 62 -76.76 65.59 65.14
CA SER A 62 -75.55 64.79 65.02
C SER A 62 -74.32 65.63 65.33
N MET A 63 -73.29 65.00 65.90
CA MET A 63 -71.99 65.63 66.12
C MET A 63 -70.85 64.65 65.83
N TRP A 64 -69.69 65.17 65.44
CA TRP A 64 -68.46 64.38 65.41
C TRP A 64 -68.10 63.94 66.83
N GLU A 65 -67.54 62.75 66.97
CA GLU A 65 -66.88 62.38 68.21
C GLU A 65 -65.61 63.19 68.44
N GLU A 66 -65.00 63.02 69.62
CA GLU A 66 -63.68 63.57 69.95
C GLU A 66 -63.59 65.11 69.88
N MET A 67 -64.75 65.79 69.93
CA MET A 67 -64.81 67.25 69.98
C MET A 67 -64.16 67.79 71.26
N VAL A 68 -63.41 68.90 71.12
CA VAL A 68 -62.72 69.56 72.23
C VAL A 68 -63.74 70.20 73.18
N VAL A 69 -63.87 69.66 74.39
CA VAL A 69 -64.80 70.13 75.44
C VAL A 69 -64.15 71.14 76.40
N PRO A 70 -64.91 72.11 76.97
CA PRO A 70 -66.33 72.34 76.73
C PRO A 70 -66.60 73.11 75.44
N PHE A 71 -67.63 72.71 74.68
CA PHE A 71 -68.06 73.41 73.45
C PHE A 71 -69.57 73.63 73.43
N LYS A 72 -70.00 74.71 72.76
CA LYS A 72 -71.43 74.98 72.52
C LYS A 72 -71.90 74.08 71.37
N LEU A 73 -72.84 73.18 71.63
CA LEU A 73 -73.38 72.24 70.64
C LEU A 73 -74.41 72.92 69.74
N VAL A 74 -75.47 73.46 70.34
CA VAL A 74 -76.53 74.17 69.65
C VAL A 74 -76.98 75.40 70.42
N GLU A 75 -77.34 76.45 69.69
CA GLU A 75 -78.18 77.53 70.16
C GLU A 75 -79.65 77.11 70.08
N LEU A 76 -80.38 77.20 71.18
CA LEU A 76 -81.81 76.95 71.22
C LEU A 76 -82.56 78.21 70.78
N ASN A 77 -83.35 78.11 69.72
CA ASN A 77 -84.15 79.21 69.18
C ASN A 77 -85.47 79.37 69.95
N TYR A 78 -85.35 79.56 71.26
CA TYR A 78 -86.45 79.72 72.20
C TYR A 78 -86.61 81.18 72.62
N HIS A 79 -87.85 81.65 72.63
CA HIS A 79 -88.23 83.03 72.93
C HIS A 79 -89.15 83.16 74.16
N GLY A 80 -89.31 82.10 74.97
CA GLY A 80 -90.01 82.17 76.27
C GLY A 80 -89.14 82.75 77.40
N ALA A 81 -89.64 82.75 78.64
CA ALA A 81 -88.88 83.30 79.77
C ALA A 81 -87.68 82.40 80.10
N GLU A 82 -86.54 83.00 80.48
CA GLU A 82 -85.31 82.26 80.80
C GLU A 82 -85.53 81.17 81.86
N ALA A 83 -86.36 81.46 82.87
CA ALA A 83 -86.68 80.53 83.96
C ALA A 83 -87.44 79.27 83.51
N ASP A 84 -87.98 79.27 82.29
CA ASP A 84 -88.81 78.18 81.77
C ASP A 84 -87.98 77.02 81.23
N ILE A 85 -86.70 77.20 80.87
CA ILE A 85 -85.83 76.12 80.37
C ILE A 85 -84.83 75.67 81.43
N LYS A 86 -84.82 74.36 81.71
CA LYS A 86 -83.82 73.72 82.56
C LYS A 86 -83.39 72.38 81.99
N ILE A 87 -82.12 72.01 82.13
CA ILE A 87 -81.68 70.63 81.90
C ILE A 87 -81.96 69.83 83.17
N THR A 88 -82.70 68.73 83.05
CA THR A 88 -83.05 67.84 84.16
C THR A 88 -82.13 66.62 84.25
N ASN A 89 -81.51 66.21 83.13
CA ASN A 89 -80.51 65.15 83.07
C ASN A 89 -79.61 65.39 81.85
N SER A 90 -78.29 65.37 82.03
CA SER A 90 -77.30 65.59 80.98
C SER A 90 -76.92 64.34 80.17
N GLY A 91 -77.42 63.16 80.56
CA GLY A 91 -76.94 61.90 80.01
C GLY A 91 -75.41 61.76 80.16
N GLN A 92 -74.77 61.10 79.19
CA GLN A 92 -73.30 60.94 79.15
C GLN A 92 -72.54 62.21 78.75
N THR A 93 -73.23 63.20 78.19
CA THR A 93 -72.60 64.38 77.58
C THR A 93 -72.13 65.46 78.57
N GLY A 94 -72.54 65.38 79.83
CA GLY A 94 -72.30 66.44 80.81
C GLY A 94 -72.92 67.79 80.41
N ALA A 95 -73.94 67.78 79.54
CA ALA A 95 -74.60 68.96 79.03
C ALA A 95 -75.09 69.92 80.12
N VAL A 96 -74.76 71.20 79.97
CA VAL A 96 -75.27 72.31 80.80
C VAL A 96 -75.94 73.37 79.93
N LEU A 97 -76.91 74.07 80.49
CA LEU A 97 -77.61 75.16 79.83
C LEU A 97 -76.87 76.46 80.15
N LEU A 98 -76.42 77.18 79.12
CA LEU A 98 -75.77 78.47 79.24
C LEU A 98 -76.68 79.55 78.65
N TYR A 99 -77.01 80.58 79.43
CA TYR A 99 -77.72 81.77 78.95
C TYR A 99 -76.73 82.92 78.79
N GLU A 100 -76.52 83.38 77.56
CA GLU A 100 -75.55 84.43 77.24
C GLU A 100 -76.06 85.28 76.08
N GLY A 101 -75.96 86.61 76.18
CA GLY A 101 -76.35 87.52 75.09
C GLY A 101 -77.83 87.46 74.69
N GLY A 102 -78.71 87.00 75.59
CA GLY A 102 -80.15 86.84 75.34
C GLY A 102 -80.55 85.50 74.71
N LYS A 103 -79.61 84.54 74.57
CA LYS A 103 -79.80 83.26 73.90
C LYS A 103 -79.43 82.09 74.80
N HIS A 104 -80.11 80.95 74.62
CA HIS A 104 -79.82 79.70 75.32
C HIS A 104 -78.91 78.81 74.47
N TYR A 105 -77.84 78.28 75.07
CA TYR A 105 -76.94 77.32 74.44
C TYR A 105 -76.89 76.02 75.26
N ILE A 106 -76.82 74.89 74.57
CA ILE A 106 -76.47 73.61 75.19
C ILE A 106 -74.97 73.42 75.05
N VAL A 107 -74.26 73.35 76.17
CA VAL A 107 -72.80 73.19 76.22
C VAL A 107 -72.46 71.78 76.66
N ILE A 108 -71.68 71.06 75.87
CA ILE A 108 -71.23 69.69 76.15
C ILE A 108 -69.90 69.76 76.89
N ASN A 109 -69.80 69.06 78.03
CA ASN A 109 -68.62 69.12 78.90
C ASN A 109 -67.85 67.80 78.96
N ASN A 110 -68.48 66.69 78.61
CA ASN A 110 -67.82 65.39 78.56
C ASN A 110 -67.41 65.08 77.12
N LYS A 111 -66.20 64.55 76.98
CA LYS A 111 -65.71 64.05 75.71
C LYS A 111 -66.55 62.85 75.28
N MET A 112 -66.93 62.83 74.01
CA MET A 112 -67.75 61.78 73.42
C MET A 112 -66.88 60.99 72.44
N ASP A 113 -67.04 59.66 72.43
CA ASP A 113 -66.15 58.69 71.77
C ASP A 113 -67.06 57.56 71.24
N TYR A 114 -66.98 57.25 69.95
CA TYR A 114 -67.83 56.34 69.20
C TYR A 114 -67.47 54.87 69.50
N GLU A 115 -66.22 54.54 69.75
CA GLU A 115 -65.76 53.21 70.14
C GLU A 115 -66.39 52.79 71.47
N VAL A 116 -66.70 53.77 72.34
CA VAL A 116 -67.52 53.57 73.53
C VAL A 116 -69.01 53.47 73.15
N VAL A 117 -69.52 52.24 73.05
CA VAL A 117 -70.91 51.93 72.66
C VAL A 117 -71.97 52.77 73.39
N ALA A 118 -71.77 53.09 74.67
CA ALA A 118 -72.72 53.88 75.48
C ALA A 118 -72.82 55.36 75.08
N HIS A 119 -71.84 55.90 74.34
CA HIS A 119 -71.82 57.29 73.90
C HIS A 119 -72.57 57.50 72.57
N ARG A 120 -72.55 56.49 71.69
CA ARG A 120 -73.04 56.54 70.29
C ARG A 120 -74.40 57.22 70.12
N THR A 121 -75.29 56.98 71.07
CA THR A 121 -76.58 57.64 71.19
C THR A 121 -76.73 58.24 72.58
N SER A 122 -76.60 59.57 72.67
CA SER A 122 -76.69 60.29 73.94
C SER A 122 -77.94 61.16 73.98
N MET A 123 -78.59 61.25 75.14
CA MET A 123 -79.79 62.08 75.32
C MET A 123 -79.64 63.09 76.45
N VAL A 124 -79.96 64.35 76.17
CA VAL A 124 -80.06 65.43 77.15
C VAL A 124 -81.52 65.77 77.39
N TYR A 125 -81.93 65.85 78.64
CA TYR A 125 -83.33 66.00 79.04
C TYR A 125 -83.58 67.46 79.40
N LEU A 126 -84.48 68.13 78.67
CA LEU A 126 -84.87 69.52 78.85
C LEU A 126 -86.29 69.58 79.45
N SER A 127 -86.50 70.46 80.41
CA SER A 127 -87.83 70.85 80.88
C SER A 127 -88.10 72.28 80.43
N ILE A 128 -89.17 72.49 79.66
CA ILE A 128 -89.58 73.78 79.10
C ILE A 128 -91.01 74.09 79.56
N GLY A 129 -91.20 75.10 80.40
CA GLY A 129 -92.52 75.52 80.89
C GLY A 129 -93.30 74.39 81.60
N GLY A 130 -92.58 73.45 82.23
CA GLY A 130 -93.14 72.26 82.89
C GLY A 130 -93.35 71.03 81.97
N SER A 131 -93.11 71.13 80.67
CA SER A 131 -93.15 69.99 79.72
C SER A 131 -91.75 69.45 79.44
N GLN A 132 -91.63 68.16 79.13
CA GLN A 132 -90.32 67.53 78.87
C GLN A 132 -90.04 67.43 77.36
N VAL A 133 -88.81 67.75 76.97
CA VAL A 133 -88.26 67.67 75.61
C VAL A 133 -86.88 67.02 75.70
N PHE A 134 -86.52 66.16 74.76
CA PHE A 134 -85.22 65.50 74.73
C PHE A 134 -84.36 66.09 73.62
N LEU A 135 -83.04 66.18 73.83
CA LEU A 135 -82.08 66.42 72.78
C LEU A 135 -81.33 65.10 72.55
N ALA A 136 -81.63 64.41 71.46
CA ALA A 136 -80.91 63.22 71.04
C ALA A 136 -79.69 63.60 70.20
N ILE A 137 -78.54 63.04 70.56
CA ILE A 137 -77.24 63.31 69.96
C ILE A 137 -76.72 62.01 69.34
N ASP A 138 -76.63 62.00 68.02
CA ASP A 138 -76.04 60.91 67.23
C ASP A 138 -74.56 61.20 66.98
N LEU A 139 -73.65 60.34 67.47
CA LEU A 139 -72.23 60.49 67.21
C LEU A 139 -71.85 59.97 65.82
N ILE A 140 -71.00 60.74 65.16
CA ILE A 140 -70.39 60.38 63.88
C ILE A 140 -69.00 59.81 64.17
N ASN A 141 -68.79 58.56 63.75
CA ASN A 141 -67.50 57.88 63.81
C ASN A 141 -66.46 58.57 62.92
N ILE A 142 -65.28 58.85 63.45
CA ILE A 142 -64.12 59.39 62.73
C ILE A 142 -62.96 58.39 62.80
N LEU A 143 -61.96 58.56 61.94
CA LEU A 143 -60.78 57.69 61.94
C LEU A 143 -59.74 58.23 62.94
N ASP A 144 -59.72 57.73 64.18
CA ASP A 144 -58.89 58.26 65.27
C ASP A 144 -58.07 57.19 66.02
N ASN A 145 -58.29 55.89 65.74
CA ASN A 145 -57.52 54.81 66.33
C ASN A 145 -56.48 54.25 65.35
N ALA A 146 -55.34 53.82 65.89
CA ALA A 146 -54.34 53.14 65.08
C ALA A 146 -54.73 51.67 64.78
N PRO A 147 -54.36 51.14 63.60
CA PRO A 147 -54.45 49.70 63.35
C PRO A 147 -53.55 48.92 64.32
N VAL A 148 -53.84 47.64 64.54
CA VAL A 148 -52.99 46.72 65.30
C VAL A 148 -52.81 45.44 64.49
N MET A 149 -51.56 45.03 64.24
CA MET A 149 -51.25 43.79 63.54
C MET A 149 -50.78 42.72 64.52
N SER A 150 -51.19 41.48 64.30
CA SER A 150 -50.75 40.30 65.05
C SER A 150 -50.54 39.09 64.14
N SER A 151 -49.63 38.19 64.51
CA SER A 151 -49.40 36.92 63.81
C SER A 151 -50.27 35.81 64.40
N ALA A 152 -50.88 34.98 63.55
CA ALA A 152 -51.65 33.81 63.99
C ALA A 152 -50.75 32.64 64.47
N GLY A 153 -49.46 32.63 64.11
CA GLY A 153 -48.50 31.61 64.50
C GLY A 153 -47.11 31.87 63.92
N PRO A 154 -46.13 30.96 64.16
CA PRO A 154 -44.80 31.07 63.57
C PRO A 154 -44.87 30.92 62.05
N CYS A 155 -44.10 31.74 61.33
CA CYS A 155 -44.02 31.69 59.88
C CYS A 155 -42.83 30.88 59.41
N SER A 156 -43.10 29.88 58.57
CA SER A 156 -42.06 29.11 57.90
C SER A 156 -42.44 28.79 56.45
N VAL A 157 -41.46 28.91 55.56
CA VAL A 157 -41.59 28.82 54.11
C VAL A 157 -40.52 27.88 53.56
N ASP A 158 -40.83 27.15 52.49
CA ASP A 158 -39.89 26.22 51.87
C ASP A 158 -38.97 27.00 50.91
N GLU A 159 -37.68 26.66 50.88
CA GLU A 159 -36.76 27.24 49.89
C GLU A 159 -37.10 26.79 48.45
N GLY A 160 -36.57 27.50 47.45
CA GLY A 160 -36.69 27.11 46.03
C GLY A 160 -38.06 27.34 45.37
N LEU A 161 -39.12 27.61 46.14
CA LEU A 161 -40.44 27.98 45.62
C LEU A 161 -40.55 29.50 45.42
N GLU A 162 -41.25 29.92 44.36
CA GLU A 162 -41.53 31.34 44.07
C GLU A 162 -43.00 31.57 43.73
N ASN A 163 -43.42 32.83 43.87
CA ASN A 163 -44.77 33.31 43.58
C ASN A 163 -45.90 32.43 44.18
N TYR A 164 -45.76 32.05 45.44
CA TYR A 164 -46.72 31.20 46.13
C TYR A 164 -47.20 31.82 47.45
N LEU A 165 -48.46 31.55 47.78
CA LEU A 165 -49.06 32.01 49.03
C LEU A 165 -48.68 31.04 50.16
N SER A 166 -47.97 31.53 51.17
CA SER A 166 -47.56 30.71 52.31
C SER A 166 -48.72 30.46 53.27
N ASN A 167 -48.50 29.57 54.23
CA ASN A 167 -49.43 29.34 55.34
C ASN A 167 -49.25 30.35 56.49
N CYS A 168 -48.39 31.36 56.35
CA CYS A 168 -48.17 32.38 57.37
C CYS A 168 -49.32 33.39 57.39
N GLU A 169 -50.14 33.34 58.45
CA GLU A 169 -51.34 34.17 58.61
C GLU A 169 -51.14 35.31 59.61
N TYR A 170 -51.68 36.48 59.27
CA TYR A 170 -51.63 37.70 60.06
C TYR A 170 -53.02 38.34 60.13
N ILE A 171 -53.32 38.99 61.25
CA ILE A 171 -54.60 39.63 61.53
C ILE A 171 -54.33 41.10 61.80
N VAL A 172 -55.01 41.99 61.08
CA VAL A 172 -55.01 43.43 61.33
C VAL A 172 -56.35 43.84 61.93
N PHE A 173 -56.32 44.35 63.15
CA PHE A 173 -57.45 44.88 63.88
C PHE A 173 -57.49 46.42 63.78
N HIS A 174 -58.68 47.01 63.69
CA HIS A 174 -58.89 48.45 63.78
C HIS A 174 -60.14 48.75 64.61
N ALA A 175 -60.05 49.65 65.58
CA ALA A 175 -61.17 49.95 66.50
C ALA A 175 -62.36 50.63 65.77
N ASP A 176 -62.05 51.55 64.85
CA ASP A 176 -63.06 52.28 64.04
C ASP A 176 -63.78 51.37 63.03
N GLY A 177 -63.24 50.17 62.82
CA GLY A 177 -63.80 49.14 61.96
C GLY A 177 -63.56 49.35 60.46
N PHE A 178 -63.97 48.34 59.69
CA PHE A 178 -63.80 48.24 58.24
C PHE A 178 -65.14 48.30 57.48
N VAL A 179 -66.23 48.69 58.17
CA VAL A 179 -67.61 48.62 57.64
C VAL A 179 -67.92 49.77 56.68
N THR A 180 -68.62 49.47 55.58
CA THR A 180 -69.04 50.43 54.55
C THR A 180 -70.04 51.45 55.12
N ASN A 181 -69.85 52.74 54.81
CA ASN A 181 -70.71 53.86 55.22
C ASN A 181 -70.77 54.17 56.73
N GLY A 182 -69.87 53.59 57.55
CA GLY A 182 -69.79 53.85 58.98
C GLY A 182 -68.91 55.04 59.37
N ILE A 183 -68.06 55.53 58.47
CA ILE A 183 -67.12 56.64 58.68
C ILE A 183 -67.46 57.74 57.66
N LEU A 184 -67.64 58.98 58.10
CA LEU A 184 -68.23 60.04 57.27
C LEU A 184 -67.33 60.38 56.05
N GLY A 185 -67.84 60.10 54.84
CA GLY A 185 -67.24 60.55 53.57
C GLY A 185 -66.15 59.65 52.96
N LYS A 186 -65.89 58.45 53.51
CA LYS A 186 -64.94 57.49 52.91
C LYS A 186 -65.53 56.07 52.82
N ASP A 187 -65.36 55.44 51.67
CA ASP A 187 -65.73 54.04 51.43
C ASP A 187 -64.73 53.12 52.16
N THR A 188 -65.03 52.70 53.40
CA THR A 188 -64.29 51.69 54.20
C THR A 188 -62.85 52.04 54.58
N ASN A 189 -62.48 51.80 55.84
CA ASN A 189 -61.06 51.79 56.22
C ASN A 189 -60.32 50.70 55.40
N VAL A 190 -59.13 50.99 54.87
CA VAL A 190 -58.31 50.06 54.09
C VAL A 190 -56.92 50.08 54.68
N VAL A 191 -56.30 48.90 54.81
CA VAL A 191 -54.95 48.79 55.36
C VAL A 191 -53.92 48.69 54.25
N GLU A 192 -52.84 49.43 54.39
CA GLU A 192 -51.70 49.39 53.48
C GLU A 192 -50.45 48.93 54.23
N PHE A 193 -49.63 48.07 53.61
CA PHE A 193 -48.42 47.53 54.20
C PHE A 193 -47.19 48.19 53.58
N ASP A 194 -46.29 48.69 54.41
CA ASP A 194 -44.98 49.16 54.02
C ASP A 194 -43.89 48.22 54.56
N LEU A 195 -43.13 47.64 53.64
CA LEU A 195 -42.04 46.71 53.90
C LEU A 195 -40.71 47.38 53.56
N PRO A 196 -39.62 47.09 54.30
CA PRO A 196 -38.28 47.54 53.91
C PRO A 196 -37.96 47.09 52.48
N GLU A 197 -37.31 47.94 51.68
CA GLU A 197 -37.00 47.68 50.26
C GLU A 197 -36.33 46.30 50.04
N THR A 198 -35.45 45.88 50.95
CA THR A 198 -34.75 44.59 50.91
C THR A 198 -35.67 43.37 50.99
N ASN A 199 -36.87 43.52 51.55
CA ASN A 199 -37.85 42.45 51.72
C ASN A 199 -39.10 42.62 50.85
N ALA A 200 -39.37 43.85 50.37
CA ALA A 200 -40.50 44.14 49.49
C ALA A 200 -40.42 43.40 48.14
N GLU A 201 -39.21 43.04 47.70
CA GLU A 201 -39.02 42.19 46.51
C GLU A 201 -39.23 40.69 46.79
N LEU A 202 -39.19 40.28 48.06
CA LEU A 202 -39.25 38.87 48.47
C LEU A 202 -40.63 38.48 49.00
N PHE A 203 -41.31 39.41 49.66
CA PHE A 203 -42.56 39.16 50.37
C PHE A 203 -43.61 40.22 50.09
N MET A 204 -44.88 39.81 50.09
CA MET A 204 -46.02 40.72 50.14
C MET A 204 -47.12 40.16 51.03
N PHE A 205 -48.00 41.02 51.55
CA PHE A 205 -49.21 40.59 52.25
C PHE A 205 -50.39 40.58 51.29
N GLU A 206 -51.07 39.44 51.21
CA GLU A 206 -52.25 39.25 50.38
C GLU A 206 -53.49 39.08 51.29
N GLU A 207 -54.51 39.90 51.08
CA GLU A 207 -55.76 39.84 51.87
C GLU A 207 -56.48 38.52 51.61
N VAL A 208 -56.91 37.86 52.68
CA VAL A 208 -57.78 36.70 52.59
C VAL A 208 -59.21 37.20 52.39
N VAL A 209 -59.74 37.09 51.18
CA VAL A 209 -61.10 37.56 50.83
C VAL A 209 -62.15 36.94 51.76
N GLY A 210 -62.93 37.79 52.43
CA GLY A 210 -63.94 37.35 53.42
C GLY A 210 -63.36 36.86 54.75
N GLY A 211 -62.04 36.98 54.95
CA GLY A 211 -61.34 36.63 56.17
C GLY A 211 -61.34 37.80 57.15
N GLY A 212 -62.19 37.74 58.18
CA GLY A 212 -62.29 38.81 59.15
C GLY A 212 -63.68 39.00 59.75
N ASP A 213 -63.84 40.07 60.50
CA ASP A 213 -65.12 40.59 60.98
C ASP A 213 -65.16 42.12 60.79
N ASN A 214 -66.08 42.83 61.45
CA ASN A 214 -66.23 44.29 61.31
C ASN A 214 -64.96 45.06 61.69
N ASN A 215 -64.07 44.49 62.50
CA ASN A 215 -62.90 45.16 63.04
C ASN A 215 -61.59 44.43 62.72
N ASN A 216 -61.64 43.23 62.17
CA ASN A 216 -60.47 42.41 61.84
C ASN A 216 -60.42 42.09 60.35
N LYS A 217 -59.24 42.23 59.73
CA LYS A 217 -58.93 41.67 58.40
C LYS A 217 -57.79 40.65 58.49
N LYS A 218 -57.86 39.59 57.69
CA LYS A 218 -56.83 38.53 57.63
C LYS A 218 -55.97 38.65 56.38
N PHE A 219 -54.67 38.41 56.54
CA PHE A 219 -53.66 38.47 55.48
C PHE A 219 -52.76 37.22 55.52
N LYS A 220 -52.26 36.83 54.35
CA LYS A 220 -51.22 35.80 54.22
C LYS A 220 -49.96 36.38 53.60
N LEU A 221 -48.80 35.90 54.05
CA LEU A 221 -47.53 36.25 53.43
C LEU A 221 -47.36 35.47 52.13
N LYS A 222 -47.18 36.16 51.01
CA LYS A 222 -46.84 35.57 49.72
C LYS A 222 -45.34 35.71 49.49
N VAL A 223 -44.70 34.62 49.07
CA VAL A 223 -43.29 34.60 48.68
C VAL A 223 -43.21 34.91 47.19
N LEU A 224 -42.50 35.97 46.82
CA LEU A 224 -42.41 36.48 45.45
C LEU A 224 -41.26 35.86 44.66
N LYS A 225 -40.10 35.69 45.29
CA LYS A 225 -38.88 35.14 44.69
C LYS A 225 -38.41 33.91 45.48
N LYS A 226 -37.67 33.02 44.80
CA LYS A 226 -37.05 31.86 45.43
C LYS A 226 -36.13 32.29 46.57
N LEU A 227 -36.31 31.66 47.73
CA LEU A 227 -35.41 31.81 48.87
C LEU A 227 -34.36 30.70 48.84
N ASP A 228 -33.19 30.97 49.42
CA ASP A 228 -32.07 30.05 49.56
C ASP A 228 -31.74 29.91 51.05
N TYR A 229 -31.89 28.71 51.59
CA TYR A 229 -31.66 28.41 53.00
C TYR A 229 -30.20 28.71 53.42
N THR A 230 -29.24 28.46 52.52
CA THR A 230 -27.82 28.63 52.81
C THR A 230 -27.38 30.09 52.81
N GLN A 231 -28.05 30.93 52.04
CA GLN A 231 -27.83 32.38 52.06
C GLN A 231 -28.46 33.01 53.30
N ASN A 232 -29.75 32.71 53.56
CA ASN A 232 -30.48 33.27 54.68
C ASN A 232 -31.54 32.27 55.20
N ALA A 233 -31.22 31.58 56.29
CA ALA A 233 -32.16 30.67 56.95
C ALA A 233 -33.31 31.38 57.67
N VAL A 234 -33.16 32.67 57.98
CA VAL A 234 -34.16 33.49 58.69
C VAL A 234 -34.19 34.90 58.14
N TYR A 235 -35.38 35.38 57.79
CA TYR A 235 -35.64 36.80 57.50
C TYR A 235 -36.34 37.44 58.70
N SER A 236 -35.82 38.57 59.18
CA SER A 236 -36.44 39.36 60.23
C SER A 236 -36.55 40.82 59.80
N PHE A 237 -37.78 41.33 59.75
CA PHE A 237 -38.06 42.69 59.30
C PHE A 237 -39.28 43.27 60.00
N GLN A 238 -39.31 44.58 60.15
CA GLN A 238 -40.46 45.30 60.69
C GLN A 238 -41.36 45.74 59.54
N VAL A 239 -42.67 45.51 59.68
CA VAL A 239 -43.69 45.93 58.73
C VAL A 239 -44.52 47.01 59.37
N LYS A 240 -44.76 48.10 58.64
CA LYS A 240 -45.72 49.13 59.04
C LYS A 240 -47.05 48.90 58.35
N VAL A 241 -48.12 49.01 59.13
CA VAL A 241 -49.50 48.92 58.65
C VAL A 241 -50.14 50.27 58.88
N TYR A 242 -50.67 50.84 57.81
CA TYR A 242 -51.35 52.14 57.81
C TYR A 242 -52.86 51.96 57.70
N ASP A 243 -53.59 52.91 58.27
CA ASP A 243 -55.01 53.14 57.95
C ASP A 243 -55.19 53.83 56.59
N LEU A 244 -56.45 54.07 56.20
CA LEU A 244 -56.80 54.54 54.86
C LEU A 244 -56.12 55.85 54.43
N ASP A 245 -55.90 56.80 55.33
CA ASP A 245 -55.27 58.10 55.03
C ASP A 245 -53.86 58.24 55.59
N ARG A 246 -53.29 57.14 56.10
CA ARG A 246 -51.95 57.07 56.69
C ARG A 246 -51.77 58.09 57.82
N THR A 247 -52.84 58.40 58.55
CA THR A 247 -52.77 59.28 59.72
C THR A 247 -52.37 58.51 60.97
N HIS A 248 -52.69 57.21 61.01
CA HIS A 248 -52.25 56.31 62.07
C HIS A 248 -51.53 55.07 61.51
N ASP A 249 -50.55 54.60 62.27
CA ASP A 249 -49.75 53.43 61.91
C ASP A 249 -49.46 52.51 63.10
N ALA A 250 -49.21 51.24 62.78
CA ALA A 250 -48.63 50.28 63.71
C ALA A 250 -47.50 49.50 63.07
N SER A 251 -46.53 49.13 63.89
CA SER A 251 -45.36 48.36 63.49
C SER A 251 -45.38 46.95 64.09
N GLN A 252 -45.15 45.94 63.27
CA GLN A 252 -45.03 44.54 63.70
C GLN A 252 -43.72 43.92 63.18
N ASN A 253 -42.98 43.25 64.07
CA ASN A 253 -41.80 42.47 63.68
C ASN A 253 -42.24 41.12 63.12
N ILE A 254 -41.79 40.82 61.91
CA ILE A 254 -42.05 39.59 61.18
C ILE A 254 -40.76 38.76 61.17
N VAL A 255 -40.89 37.47 61.49
CA VAL A 255 -39.80 36.49 61.42
C VAL A 255 -40.27 35.35 60.53
N VAL A 256 -39.56 35.13 59.43
CA VAL A 256 -39.82 34.08 58.45
C VAL A 256 -38.67 33.07 58.50
N GLN A 257 -38.95 31.83 58.86
CA GLN A 257 -37.97 30.75 58.85
C GLN A 257 -37.99 30.01 57.51
N VAL A 258 -36.87 30.00 56.81
CA VAL A 258 -36.71 29.21 55.59
C VAL A 258 -36.42 27.76 55.99
N LYS A 259 -37.16 26.82 55.42
CA LYS A 259 -36.91 25.38 55.55
C LYS A 259 -35.93 24.94 54.49
N ASN A 260 -34.90 24.23 54.95
CA ASN A 260 -33.99 23.50 54.09
C ASN A 260 -34.72 22.32 53.45
N VAL A 261 -34.86 22.32 52.13
CA VAL A 261 -35.51 21.26 51.38
C VAL A 261 -34.54 20.59 50.42
N GLU A 262 -34.73 19.29 50.23
CA GLU A 262 -33.94 18.49 49.29
C GLU A 262 -34.06 19.08 47.87
N SER A 263 -32.98 19.66 47.36
CA SER A 263 -33.07 20.46 46.13
C SER A 263 -31.80 20.50 45.30
N ARG A 264 -30.63 20.12 45.84
CA ARG A 264 -29.35 20.16 45.12
C ARG A 264 -28.83 18.78 44.79
N ASP A 265 -28.24 18.61 43.63
CA ASP A 265 -27.60 17.36 43.26
C ASP A 265 -26.34 17.09 44.09
N PRO A 266 -25.87 15.83 44.17
CA PRO A 266 -24.58 15.51 44.79
C PRO A 266 -23.43 16.29 44.13
N VAL A 267 -22.40 16.62 44.90
CA VAL A 267 -21.21 17.33 44.41
C VAL A 267 -19.97 16.46 44.60
N PHE A 268 -19.23 16.21 43.53
CA PHE A 268 -17.93 15.52 43.61
C PHE A 268 -16.91 16.37 44.37
N THR A 269 -16.39 15.83 45.47
CA THR A 269 -15.28 16.41 46.25
C THR A 269 -13.93 15.81 45.84
N ARG A 270 -13.95 14.59 45.31
CA ARG A 270 -12.80 13.91 44.69
C ARG A 270 -13.26 13.30 43.36
N PRO A 271 -13.43 14.12 42.31
CA PRO A 271 -13.75 13.62 40.98
C PRO A 271 -12.58 12.80 40.42
N PHE A 272 -12.90 11.82 39.59
CA PHE A 272 -11.90 11.16 38.75
C PHE A 272 -11.64 12.02 37.50
N THR A 273 -10.44 11.90 36.95
CA THR A 273 -10.06 12.62 35.72
C THR A 273 -9.44 11.62 34.75
N THR A 274 -8.19 11.82 34.37
CA THR A 274 -7.46 10.91 33.51
C THR A 274 -6.31 10.30 34.31
N GLN A 275 -6.15 8.99 34.22
CA GLN A 275 -5.02 8.28 34.81
C GLN A 275 -4.30 7.47 33.75
N ARG A 276 -2.96 7.54 33.77
CA ARG A 276 -2.11 6.62 33.01
C ARG A 276 -1.77 5.40 33.86
N VAL A 277 -1.97 4.22 33.31
CA VAL A 277 -1.71 2.94 33.97
C VAL A 277 -0.96 2.07 32.98
N ASP A 278 0.06 1.36 33.43
CA ASP A 278 0.72 0.37 32.58
C ASP A 278 -0.28 -0.71 32.19
N GLU A 279 -0.25 -1.18 30.95
CA GLU A 279 -1.11 -2.28 30.57
C GLU A 279 -0.82 -3.53 31.42
N LYS A 280 -1.76 -4.48 31.40
CA LYS A 280 -1.67 -5.74 32.16
C LYS A 280 -1.50 -5.54 33.68
N SER A 281 -1.68 -4.30 34.17
CA SER A 281 -1.57 -3.92 35.57
C SER A 281 -2.91 -3.43 36.13
N PRO A 282 -3.30 -3.85 37.34
CA PRO A 282 -4.53 -3.38 37.97
C PRO A 282 -4.34 -1.96 38.54
N PHE A 283 -5.42 -1.19 38.59
CA PHE A 283 -5.45 0.13 39.24
C PHE A 283 -6.68 0.29 40.13
N SER A 284 -6.54 0.92 41.29
CA SER A 284 -7.66 1.21 42.20
C SER A 284 -7.53 2.60 42.81
N THR A 285 -8.65 3.30 42.93
CA THR A 285 -8.74 4.61 43.59
C THR A 285 -10.14 4.84 44.16
N ILE A 286 -10.32 5.92 44.92
CA ILE A 286 -11.62 6.28 45.52
C ILE A 286 -12.11 7.58 44.90
N VAL A 287 -13.31 7.52 44.33
CA VAL A 287 -14.09 8.68 43.87
C VAL A 287 -15.07 9.05 44.95
N GLN A 288 -15.19 10.35 45.24
CA GLN A 288 -16.02 10.82 46.34
C GLN A 288 -16.91 11.99 45.93
N ALA A 289 -18.21 11.83 46.15
CA ALA A 289 -19.21 12.87 46.12
C ALA A 289 -19.91 12.96 47.48
N ILE A 290 -20.41 14.15 47.78
CA ILE A 290 -21.20 14.44 48.97
C ILE A 290 -22.55 14.99 48.57
N ASP A 291 -23.53 14.93 49.47
CA ASP A 291 -24.79 15.61 49.29
C ASP A 291 -24.56 17.13 49.11
N GLY A 292 -25.10 17.70 48.03
CA GLY A 292 -25.05 19.14 47.78
C GLY A 292 -25.86 19.92 48.81
N ASP A 293 -26.83 19.30 49.47
CA ASP A 293 -27.67 19.94 50.47
C ASP A 293 -26.99 20.07 51.84
N THR A 294 -26.80 21.33 52.24
CA THR A 294 -26.13 21.73 53.48
C THR A 294 -26.94 21.26 54.68
N GLY A 295 -26.41 20.32 55.47
CA GLY A 295 -27.03 19.88 56.72
C GLY A 295 -28.14 18.81 56.59
N LEU A 296 -28.45 18.32 55.38
CA LEU A 296 -29.29 17.13 55.18
C LEU A 296 -28.44 15.85 55.22
N GLY A 297 -27.32 15.82 54.48
CA GLY A 297 -26.30 14.78 54.59
C GLY A 297 -26.77 13.39 54.13
N ARG A 298 -27.33 13.30 52.93
CA ARG A 298 -27.77 12.03 52.33
C ARG A 298 -26.59 11.15 51.90
N GLN A 299 -26.76 9.83 52.04
CA GLN A 299 -25.80 8.85 51.53
C GLN A 299 -25.78 8.89 50.00
N ILE A 300 -24.56 8.89 49.44
CA ILE A 300 -24.33 8.92 48.00
C ILE A 300 -23.96 7.52 47.51
N CYS A 301 -24.59 7.13 46.40
CA CYS A 301 -24.35 5.89 45.70
C CYS A 301 -23.73 6.19 44.32
N TYR A 302 -22.92 5.24 43.82
CA TYR A 302 -22.16 5.38 42.60
C TYR A 302 -22.50 4.29 41.59
N GLU A 303 -22.45 4.66 40.32
CA GLU A 303 -22.60 3.75 39.18
C GLU A 303 -21.64 4.18 38.07
N LEU A 304 -21.05 3.23 37.34
CA LEU A 304 -20.12 3.50 36.25
C LEU A 304 -20.70 2.93 34.96
N VAL A 305 -20.64 3.72 33.90
CA VAL A 305 -21.10 3.35 32.56
C VAL A 305 -19.99 3.64 31.55
N THR A 306 -19.63 2.67 30.73
CA THR A 306 -18.72 2.85 29.59
C THR A 306 -19.52 3.17 28.34
N GLU A 307 -18.93 3.92 27.40
CA GLU A 307 -19.56 4.18 26.09
C GLU A 307 -19.64 2.91 25.23
N GLN A 308 -18.60 2.06 25.32
CA GLN A 308 -18.57 0.77 24.65
C GLN A 308 -18.84 -0.35 25.67
N GLU A 309 -19.90 -1.11 25.46
CA GLU A 309 -20.36 -2.16 26.38
C GLU A 309 -19.28 -3.24 26.61
N LYS A 310 -18.50 -3.58 25.57
CA LYS A 310 -17.40 -4.57 25.67
C LYS A 310 -16.34 -4.22 26.72
N TYR A 311 -16.17 -2.93 27.05
CA TYR A 311 -15.17 -2.48 28.02
C TYR A 311 -15.69 -2.46 29.46
N GLY A 312 -16.99 -2.66 29.69
CA GLY A 312 -17.57 -2.72 31.03
C GLY A 312 -16.94 -3.80 31.91
N GLN A 313 -16.35 -4.85 31.32
CA GLN A 313 -15.64 -5.90 32.05
C GLN A 313 -14.35 -5.42 32.73
N TYR A 314 -13.76 -4.32 32.29
CA TYR A 314 -12.51 -3.78 32.83
C TYR A 314 -12.69 -2.81 33.98
N PHE A 315 -13.91 -2.29 34.19
CA PHE A 315 -14.18 -1.23 35.15
C PHE A 315 -15.27 -1.63 36.13
N SER A 316 -15.02 -1.43 37.41
CA SER A 316 -16.04 -1.58 38.45
C SER A 316 -15.96 -0.44 39.46
N ILE A 317 -17.10 -0.05 40.01
CA ILE A 317 -17.17 0.95 41.10
C ILE A 317 -18.01 0.41 42.25
N GLY A 318 -17.48 0.52 43.47
CA GLY A 318 -18.23 0.16 44.67
C GLY A 318 -19.42 1.10 44.88
N ASN A 319 -20.64 0.56 44.87
CA ASN A 319 -21.86 1.37 44.88
C ASN A 319 -21.96 2.33 46.06
N GLU A 320 -21.51 1.97 47.26
CA GLU A 320 -21.55 2.88 48.43
C GLU A 320 -20.17 3.43 48.82
N THR A 321 -19.08 2.81 48.34
CA THR A 321 -17.71 3.18 48.73
C THR A 321 -17.05 4.15 47.77
N GLY A 322 -17.53 4.20 46.51
CA GLY A 322 -16.87 4.95 45.44
C GLY A 322 -15.51 4.39 45.04
N GLU A 323 -15.17 3.16 45.46
CA GLU A 323 -13.92 2.49 45.08
C GLU A 323 -13.98 2.07 43.60
N LEU A 324 -13.27 2.80 42.75
CA LEU A 324 -13.08 2.49 41.33
C LEU A 324 -11.94 1.50 41.17
N LYS A 325 -12.20 0.34 40.56
CA LYS A 325 -11.22 -0.67 40.19
C LYS A 325 -11.15 -0.84 38.69
N VAL A 326 -9.93 -0.91 38.19
CA VAL A 326 -9.57 -1.21 36.81
C VAL A 326 -8.86 -2.55 36.82
N GLU A 327 -9.44 -3.53 36.14
CA GLU A 327 -8.81 -4.83 35.90
C GLU A 327 -7.66 -4.70 34.88
N PRO A 328 -6.67 -5.60 34.90
CA PRO A 328 -5.62 -5.64 33.88
C PRO A 328 -6.19 -5.69 32.46
N ILE A 329 -5.76 -4.77 31.59
CA ILE A 329 -6.18 -4.66 30.19
C ILE A 329 -4.97 -4.94 29.29
N ASN A 330 -5.13 -5.71 28.21
CA ASN A 330 -4.05 -6.01 27.26
C ASN A 330 -4.23 -5.12 26.02
N ARG A 331 -3.41 -4.07 25.91
CA ARG A 331 -3.57 -3.05 24.89
C ARG A 331 -3.45 -3.64 23.47
N ASP A 332 -2.60 -4.64 23.28
CA ASP A 332 -2.32 -5.27 21.98
C ASP A 332 -3.47 -6.15 21.51
N TYR A 333 -4.11 -6.87 22.44
CA TYR A 333 -5.28 -7.69 22.15
C TYR A 333 -6.52 -6.82 21.91
N GLU A 334 -6.72 -5.77 22.70
CA GLU A 334 -7.84 -4.83 22.53
C GLU A 334 -7.66 -3.86 21.35
N GLN A 335 -6.42 -3.68 20.89
CA GLN A 335 -5.99 -2.67 19.91
C GLN A 335 -6.48 -1.26 20.25
N ASN A 336 -6.45 -0.90 21.54
CA ASN A 336 -6.95 0.38 22.03
C ASN A 336 -6.18 0.83 23.28
N GLU A 337 -5.77 2.10 23.32
CA GLU A 337 -5.02 2.68 24.45
C GLU A 337 -5.87 3.60 25.34
N PHE A 338 -7.06 4.01 24.89
CA PHE A 338 -7.87 5.05 25.52
C PHE A 338 -9.26 4.52 25.89
N TYR A 339 -9.56 4.49 27.20
CA TYR A 339 -10.81 3.95 27.74
C TYR A 339 -11.55 5.02 28.53
N GLN A 340 -12.64 5.53 27.95
CA GLN A 340 -13.50 6.54 28.57
C GLN A 340 -14.73 5.91 29.23
N PHE A 341 -15.10 6.43 30.40
CA PHE A 341 -16.30 6.05 31.14
C PHE A 341 -16.88 7.23 31.91
N THR A 342 -18.15 7.12 32.29
CA THR A 342 -18.86 8.12 33.09
C THR A 342 -19.24 7.51 34.43
N ILE A 343 -18.83 8.19 35.51
CA ILE A 343 -19.22 7.86 36.88
C ILE A 343 -20.39 8.74 37.27
N TRP A 344 -21.50 8.12 37.65
CA TRP A 344 -22.67 8.77 38.22
C TRP A 344 -22.62 8.72 39.74
N ALA A 345 -22.82 9.86 40.39
CA ALA A 345 -23.09 9.95 41.82
C ALA A 345 -24.53 10.39 42.01
N TYR A 346 -25.30 9.66 42.82
CA TYR A 346 -26.70 9.96 43.08
C TYR A 346 -27.05 9.73 44.54
N LYS A 347 -28.10 10.41 45.04
CA LYS A 347 -28.58 10.16 46.40
C LYS A 347 -29.20 8.76 46.45
N CYS A 348 -28.70 7.87 47.31
CA CYS A 348 -29.09 6.45 47.28
C CYS A 348 -30.61 6.21 47.37
N HIS A 349 -31.34 7.11 48.04
CA HIS A 349 -32.78 7.02 48.22
C HIS A 349 -33.60 7.58 47.04
N ASN A 350 -33.00 8.40 46.17
CA ASN A 350 -33.64 8.97 44.99
C ASN A 350 -32.60 9.31 43.89
N ARG A 351 -32.63 8.55 42.80
CA ARG A 351 -31.69 8.67 41.67
C ARG A 351 -31.92 9.91 40.81
N ASP A 352 -33.06 10.58 40.92
CA ASP A 352 -33.33 11.82 40.19
C ASP A 352 -32.35 12.94 40.58
N PHE A 353 -31.83 12.89 41.81
CA PHE A 353 -30.73 13.76 42.23
C PHE A 353 -29.40 13.10 41.90
N ASN A 354 -28.81 13.49 40.78
CA ASN A 354 -27.59 12.90 40.28
C ASN A 354 -26.66 13.94 39.66
N GLU A 355 -25.38 13.61 39.65
CA GLU A 355 -24.33 14.35 38.97
C GLU A 355 -23.38 13.32 38.32
N SER A 356 -22.70 13.73 37.26
CA SER A 356 -21.81 12.86 36.49
C SER A 356 -20.38 13.39 36.43
N ASN A 357 -19.42 12.48 36.36
CA ASN A 357 -18.01 12.78 36.20
C ASN A 357 -17.41 11.87 35.12
N VAL A 358 -16.91 12.46 34.03
CA VAL A 358 -16.27 11.73 32.94
C VAL A 358 -14.81 11.44 33.31
N GLY A 359 -14.45 10.17 33.22
CA GLY A 359 -13.14 9.62 33.50
C GLY A 359 -12.51 8.95 32.29
N ALA A 360 -11.18 8.89 32.26
CA ALA A 360 -10.46 8.12 31.26
C ALA A 360 -9.25 7.39 31.83
N ILE A 361 -9.02 6.16 31.38
CA ILE A 361 -7.77 5.43 31.56
C ILE A 361 -7.02 5.43 30.23
N ILE A 362 -5.75 5.82 30.30
CA ILE A 362 -4.82 5.71 29.17
C ILE A 362 -3.79 4.64 29.52
N LEU A 363 -3.65 3.63 28.68
CA LEU A 363 -2.67 2.59 28.88
C LEU A 363 -1.27 3.10 28.49
N ASN A 364 -0.26 2.83 29.33
CA ASN A 364 1.12 2.86 28.90
C ASN A 364 1.45 1.50 28.31
N ASP A 365 1.96 1.54 27.09
CA ASP A 365 2.46 0.41 26.34
C ASP A 365 3.67 -0.23 27.04
N LEU A 366 3.67 -1.55 27.13
CA LEU A 366 4.82 -2.34 27.55
C LEU A 366 5.42 -3.00 26.32
N ASN A 367 6.77 -3.09 26.24
CA ASN A 367 7.40 -3.84 25.17
C ASN A 367 7.28 -5.35 25.47
N ASP A 368 6.15 -5.96 25.12
CA ASP A 368 5.90 -7.38 25.33
C ASP A 368 5.23 -8.10 24.14
N SER A 369 5.07 -7.41 23.00
CA SER A 369 4.82 -8.05 21.71
C SER A 369 6.12 -8.06 20.88
N PRO A 370 6.52 -9.19 20.30
CA PRO A 370 7.64 -9.23 19.36
C PRO A 370 7.18 -8.92 17.92
N PRO A 371 8.09 -8.50 17.02
CA PRO A 371 7.75 -8.27 15.62
C PRO A 371 7.49 -9.62 14.93
N LEU A 372 6.29 -9.83 14.40
CA LEU A 372 5.87 -11.11 13.81
C LEU A 372 5.85 -11.06 12.30
N PHE A 373 6.43 -12.09 11.68
CA PHE A 373 6.45 -12.28 10.23
C PHE A 373 5.15 -12.89 9.73
N SER A 374 4.61 -12.34 8.64
CA SER A 374 3.59 -12.97 7.81
C SER A 374 4.13 -13.06 6.39
N VAL A 375 4.62 -14.25 6.00
CA VAL A 375 5.28 -14.46 4.72
C VAL A 375 4.65 -15.61 3.93
N GLU A 376 4.29 -15.35 2.68
CA GLU A 376 3.74 -16.30 1.73
C GLU A 376 4.22 -15.96 0.29
N PRO A 377 4.88 -16.88 -0.43
CA PRO A 377 5.34 -18.20 0.00
C PRO A 377 6.67 -18.14 0.79
N THR A 378 6.96 -19.18 1.59
CA THR A 378 8.26 -19.33 2.30
C THR A 378 9.30 -20.12 1.51
N GLN A 379 8.92 -20.66 0.36
CA GLN A 379 9.82 -21.30 -0.59
C GLN A 379 9.69 -20.59 -1.93
N LEU A 380 10.83 -20.17 -2.47
CA LEU A 380 10.91 -19.47 -3.75
C LEU A 380 11.74 -20.27 -4.73
N LYS A 381 11.32 -20.25 -5.99
CA LYS A 381 11.98 -20.94 -7.10
C LYS A 381 12.15 -19.99 -8.27
N PHE A 382 13.38 -19.76 -8.70
CA PHE A 382 13.67 -18.84 -9.80
C PHE A 382 14.97 -19.20 -10.51
N TRP A 383 15.13 -18.73 -11.75
CA TRP A 383 16.30 -18.97 -12.58
C TRP A 383 17.54 -18.30 -12.00
N GLU A 384 18.65 -19.02 -12.03
CA GLU A 384 19.96 -18.51 -11.65
C GLU A 384 20.36 -17.26 -12.46
N ASN A 385 21.38 -16.55 -11.98
CA ASN A 385 21.99 -15.40 -12.66
C ASN A 385 20.98 -14.33 -13.14
N THR A 386 19.79 -14.28 -12.52
CA THR A 386 18.68 -13.45 -12.97
C THR A 386 18.42 -12.32 -11.96
N PRO A 387 18.62 -11.04 -12.34
CA PRO A 387 18.27 -9.92 -11.50
C PRO A 387 16.74 -9.76 -11.44
N MET A 388 16.16 -9.88 -10.25
CA MET A 388 14.72 -9.74 -10.05
C MET A 388 14.35 -9.29 -8.64
N GLU A 389 13.11 -8.81 -8.51
CA GLU A 389 12.42 -8.75 -7.23
C GLU A 389 11.82 -10.14 -6.94
N LEU A 390 11.99 -10.62 -5.72
CA LEU A 390 11.43 -11.89 -5.30
C LEU A 390 9.91 -11.73 -5.10
N ASP A 391 9.15 -12.60 -5.77
CA ASP A 391 7.69 -12.51 -5.80
C ASP A 391 7.07 -13.12 -4.54
N PHE A 392 6.43 -12.27 -3.72
CA PHE A 392 5.68 -12.66 -2.53
C PHE A 392 4.24 -12.18 -2.64
N GLU A 393 3.30 -13.05 -2.28
CA GLU A 393 1.90 -12.63 -2.07
C GLU A 393 1.77 -11.79 -0.80
N GLN A 394 2.56 -12.15 0.21
CA GLN A 394 2.65 -11.44 1.47
C GLN A 394 4.06 -11.50 2.01
N PHE A 395 4.64 -10.35 2.36
CA PHE A 395 5.83 -10.27 3.17
C PHE A 395 5.74 -9.04 4.07
N THR A 396 5.07 -9.24 5.20
CA THR A 396 4.83 -8.20 6.19
C THR A 396 5.48 -8.58 7.50
N ILE A 397 6.03 -7.59 8.20
CA ILE A 397 6.39 -7.71 9.62
C ILE A 397 5.44 -6.78 10.38
N ASP A 398 4.83 -7.31 11.45
CA ASP A 398 3.85 -6.58 12.26
C ASP A 398 4.27 -6.65 13.73
N ASP A 399 4.48 -5.47 14.33
CA ASP A 399 4.69 -5.31 15.75
C ASP A 399 3.49 -4.57 16.36
N LEU A 400 2.88 -5.17 17.38
CA LEU A 400 1.61 -4.67 17.93
C LEU A 400 1.81 -3.56 18.97
N ASP A 401 3.01 -3.37 19.50
CA ASP A 401 3.30 -2.38 20.55
C ASP A 401 3.17 -0.94 19.98
N LEU A 402 3.61 0.08 20.74
CA LEU A 402 3.55 1.48 20.33
C LEU A 402 4.86 2.25 20.49
N GLY A 403 4.98 3.31 19.71
CA GLY A 403 6.07 4.27 19.84
C GLY A 403 7.44 3.59 19.63
N PRO A 404 8.43 3.83 20.51
CA PRO A 404 9.75 3.20 20.37
C PRO A 404 9.74 1.68 20.48
N HIS A 405 8.75 1.09 21.16
CA HIS A 405 8.69 -0.36 21.35
C HIS A 405 8.31 -1.10 20.07
N ALA A 406 7.48 -0.50 19.22
CA ALA A 406 7.09 -1.06 17.92
C ALA A 406 8.06 -0.76 16.77
N THR A 407 9.28 -0.31 17.08
CA THR A 407 10.30 0.03 16.09
C THR A 407 11.35 -1.07 16.05
N TYR A 408 11.45 -1.74 14.91
CA TYR A 408 12.41 -2.83 14.71
C TYR A 408 13.33 -2.56 13.53
N SER A 409 14.53 -3.12 13.63
CA SER A 409 15.49 -3.23 12.53
C SER A 409 15.35 -4.58 11.84
N VAL A 410 15.63 -4.62 10.54
CA VAL A 410 15.58 -5.85 9.75
C VAL A 410 16.95 -6.10 9.14
N ASP A 411 17.50 -7.27 9.45
CA ASP A 411 18.77 -7.76 8.94
C ASP A 411 18.54 -9.01 8.08
N LEU A 412 19.41 -9.20 7.08
CA LEU A 412 19.32 -10.31 6.14
C LEU A 412 20.63 -11.09 6.18
N GLN A 413 20.54 -12.41 6.35
CA GLN A 413 21.67 -13.33 6.35
C GLN A 413 21.43 -14.46 5.34
N GLU A 414 22.49 -14.95 4.71
CA GLU A 414 22.45 -16.10 3.80
C GLU A 414 23.03 -17.33 4.51
N ARG A 415 22.34 -18.47 4.42
CA ARG A 415 22.85 -19.77 4.89
C ARG A 415 22.99 -20.73 3.72
N VAL A 416 24.24 -20.97 3.33
CA VAL A 416 24.62 -21.79 2.17
C VAL A 416 25.35 -23.03 2.69
N SER A 417 24.92 -24.24 2.30
CA SER A 417 25.49 -25.51 2.78
C SER A 417 25.59 -25.65 4.31
N ASN A 418 24.60 -25.13 5.03
CA ASN A 418 24.52 -25.05 6.51
C ASN A 418 25.52 -24.09 7.19
N GLU A 419 26.26 -23.29 6.44
CA GLU A 419 27.13 -22.24 6.98
C GLU A 419 26.48 -20.86 6.77
N LEU A 420 26.50 -20.02 7.82
CA LEU A 420 26.04 -18.64 7.73
C LEU A 420 27.15 -17.78 7.12
N LEU A 421 26.82 -17.03 6.08
CA LEU A 421 27.75 -16.09 5.44
C LEU A 421 27.84 -14.80 6.27
N GLU A 422 29.06 -14.29 6.46
CA GLU A 422 29.29 -13.03 7.20
C GLU A 422 28.81 -11.80 6.41
N ASP A 423 28.94 -11.82 5.08
CA ASP A 423 28.52 -10.75 4.19
C ASP A 423 27.45 -11.27 3.23
N VAL A 424 26.28 -10.62 3.25
CA VAL A 424 25.20 -10.85 2.29
C VAL A 424 25.34 -9.86 1.14
N SER A 425 25.72 -10.39 -0.02
CA SER A 425 25.88 -9.63 -1.26
C SER A 425 24.96 -10.08 -2.37
N SER A 426 24.27 -11.22 -2.26
CA SER A 426 23.37 -11.70 -3.32
C SER A 426 22.02 -10.99 -3.29
N PHE A 427 21.52 -10.67 -2.09
CA PHE A 427 20.18 -10.10 -1.88
C PHE A 427 20.20 -8.78 -1.10
N SER A 428 19.14 -7.99 -1.27
CA SER A 428 18.86 -6.84 -0.41
C SER A 428 17.40 -6.81 0.02
N ILE A 429 17.17 -6.41 1.27
CA ILE A 429 15.83 -6.18 1.82
C ILE A 429 15.57 -4.67 1.95
N THR A 430 14.38 -4.24 1.53
CA THR A 430 13.94 -2.85 1.63
C THR A 430 12.50 -2.80 2.15
N PRO A 431 12.20 -1.99 3.18
CA PRO A 431 13.14 -1.19 3.98
C PRO A 431 14.02 -2.06 4.91
N ARG A 432 15.01 -1.45 5.60
CA ARG A 432 15.86 -2.14 6.62
C ARG A 432 15.36 -1.93 8.06
N SER A 433 14.19 -1.35 8.22
CA SER A 433 13.55 -1.07 9.51
C SER A 433 12.07 -0.85 9.29
N GLY A 434 11.26 -1.15 10.30
CA GLY A 434 9.82 -0.92 10.27
C GLY A 434 9.31 -0.26 11.55
N TYR A 435 8.10 0.28 11.46
CA TYR A 435 7.31 0.74 12.60
C TYR A 435 5.95 0.05 12.51
N GLN A 436 5.60 -0.75 13.52
CA GLN A 436 4.41 -1.61 13.50
C GLN A 436 4.36 -2.46 12.21
N ARG A 437 3.23 -2.40 11.50
CA ARG A 437 3.02 -3.14 10.26
C ARG A 437 3.70 -2.46 9.07
N VAL A 438 4.67 -3.15 8.46
CA VAL A 438 5.35 -2.72 7.24
C VAL A 438 5.51 -3.89 6.26
N ASP A 439 5.29 -3.61 4.98
CA ASP A 439 5.55 -4.55 3.88
C ASP A 439 7.00 -4.42 3.40
N PHE A 440 7.64 -5.56 3.16
CA PHE A 440 9.05 -5.67 2.80
C PHE A 440 9.20 -6.32 1.42
N THR A 441 10.24 -5.87 0.72
CA THR A 441 10.62 -6.39 -0.59
C THR A 441 12.04 -6.94 -0.52
N LEU A 442 12.25 -8.12 -1.09
CA LEU A 442 13.59 -8.68 -1.34
C LEU A 442 13.93 -8.57 -2.83
N THR A 443 15.14 -8.11 -3.13
CA THR A 443 15.66 -8.03 -4.49
C THR A 443 17.01 -8.73 -4.62
N VAL A 444 17.25 -9.34 -5.77
CA VAL A 444 18.57 -9.86 -6.16
C VAL A 444 19.44 -8.68 -6.59
N VAL A 445 20.55 -8.46 -5.90
CA VAL A 445 21.49 -7.36 -6.18
C VAL A 445 22.79 -7.83 -6.83
N ASN A 446 23.25 -9.05 -6.54
CA ASN A 446 24.38 -9.67 -7.22
C ASN A 446 23.97 -11.03 -7.81
N PRO A 447 23.38 -11.06 -9.01
CA PRO A 447 22.91 -12.30 -9.63
C PRO A 447 24.04 -13.31 -9.91
N ALA A 448 25.28 -12.85 -10.12
CA ALA A 448 26.43 -13.70 -10.39
C ALA A 448 26.84 -14.60 -9.20
N GLU A 449 26.34 -14.32 -7.99
CA GLU A 449 26.51 -15.22 -6.85
C GLU A 449 25.46 -16.34 -6.78
N LEU A 450 24.39 -16.21 -7.56
CA LEU A 450 23.30 -17.16 -7.66
C LEU A 450 23.53 -18.03 -8.89
N ASP A 451 24.56 -18.87 -8.80
CA ASP A 451 25.10 -19.75 -9.84
C ASP A 451 24.76 -21.22 -9.48
N TYR A 452 23.97 -21.90 -10.30
CA TYR A 452 23.41 -23.24 -10.09
C TYR A 452 24.49 -24.32 -10.19
N GLU A 453 25.51 -24.08 -10.99
CA GLU A 453 26.71 -24.91 -11.17
C GLU A 453 27.47 -25.05 -9.85
N VAL A 454 27.32 -24.07 -8.95
CA VAL A 454 27.76 -24.17 -7.56
C VAL A 454 26.74 -24.99 -6.79
N VAL A 455 26.99 -26.30 -6.65
CA VAL A 455 26.12 -27.26 -5.93
C VAL A 455 25.64 -26.75 -4.56
N ALA A 456 26.50 -26.03 -3.84
CA ALA A 456 26.18 -25.44 -2.53
C ALA A 456 25.06 -24.38 -2.58
N ARG A 457 24.87 -23.72 -3.73
CA ARG A 457 23.94 -22.61 -4.01
C ARG A 457 22.65 -23.08 -4.71
N GLN A 458 22.54 -24.33 -5.17
CA GLN A 458 21.30 -24.84 -5.77
C GLN A 458 20.10 -24.73 -4.83
N LYS A 459 20.35 -25.00 -3.54
CA LYS A 459 19.37 -24.87 -2.46
C LYS A 459 20.05 -24.23 -1.26
N PHE A 460 19.50 -23.12 -0.79
CA PHE A 460 20.02 -22.38 0.35
C PHE A 460 18.89 -21.61 1.01
N GLU A 461 19.21 -20.93 2.11
CA GLU A 461 18.21 -20.21 2.90
C GLU A 461 18.58 -18.75 3.09
N LEU A 462 17.56 -17.90 3.11
CA LEU A 462 17.65 -16.53 3.58
C LEU A 462 17.05 -16.45 4.99
N LEU A 463 17.83 -15.95 5.94
CA LEU A 463 17.41 -15.69 7.30
C LEU A 463 17.14 -14.20 7.45
N VAL A 464 15.86 -13.84 7.52
CA VAL A 464 15.42 -12.48 7.75
C VAL A 464 15.19 -12.31 9.24
N THR A 465 15.96 -11.43 9.88
CA THR A 465 15.89 -11.20 11.32
C THR A 465 15.27 -9.85 11.60
N ALA A 466 14.12 -9.82 12.27
CA ALA A 466 13.55 -8.60 12.83
C ALA A 466 13.99 -8.48 14.29
N LYS A 467 14.57 -7.33 14.64
CA LYS A 467 15.21 -7.12 15.94
C LYS A 467 14.83 -5.79 16.56
N GLU A 468 14.46 -5.88 17.83
CA GLU A 468 14.20 -4.79 18.76
C GLU A 468 15.20 -4.80 19.92
N GLU A 469 14.99 -3.95 20.93
CA GLU A 469 15.82 -3.97 22.13
C GLU A 469 15.69 -5.28 22.92
N VAL A 470 14.48 -5.82 23.01
CA VAL A 470 14.14 -6.98 23.87
C VAL A 470 13.83 -8.23 23.05
N HIS A 471 13.17 -8.07 21.91
CA HIS A 471 12.72 -9.18 21.08
C HIS A 471 13.55 -9.35 19.81
N THR A 472 13.68 -10.60 19.36
CA THR A 472 14.28 -10.94 18.07
C THR A 472 13.53 -12.11 17.48
N THR A 473 13.04 -11.95 16.27
CA THR A 473 12.33 -12.98 15.50
C THR A 473 13.06 -13.22 14.19
N VAL A 474 13.05 -14.47 13.75
CA VAL A 474 13.76 -14.90 12.53
C VAL A 474 12.79 -15.65 11.64
N GLN A 475 12.71 -15.24 10.38
CA GLN A 475 11.99 -15.94 9.32
C GLN A 475 12.99 -16.56 8.36
N VAL A 476 12.84 -17.86 8.10
CA VAL A 476 13.65 -18.60 7.13
C VAL A 476 12.87 -18.69 5.82
N LEU A 477 13.52 -18.32 4.72
CA LEU A 477 13.01 -18.44 3.36
C LEU A 477 13.90 -19.43 2.60
N ASN A 478 13.28 -20.44 2.00
CA ASN A 478 14.00 -21.47 1.25
C ASN A 478 14.10 -21.04 -0.20
N ILE A 479 15.31 -20.95 -0.72
CA ILE A 479 15.58 -20.61 -2.11
C ILE A 479 16.00 -21.87 -2.86
N GLU A 480 15.36 -22.12 -3.99
CA GLU A 480 15.74 -23.16 -4.95
C GLU A 480 16.01 -22.51 -6.31
N LEU A 481 17.26 -22.54 -6.75
CA LEU A 481 17.61 -22.04 -8.08
C LEU A 481 17.13 -23.04 -9.15
N LEU A 482 16.72 -22.50 -10.30
CA LEU A 482 16.46 -23.26 -11.52
C LEU A 482 17.70 -23.18 -12.41
N ASN A 483 18.19 -24.36 -12.79
CA ASN A 483 19.25 -24.55 -13.78
C ASN A 483 18.91 -23.83 -15.07
N TRP A 484 19.78 -22.96 -15.56
CA TRP A 484 19.67 -22.24 -16.81
C TRP A 484 20.86 -22.63 -17.70
N ASN A 485 20.63 -22.92 -18.98
CA ASN A 485 21.71 -22.97 -19.97
C ASN A 485 22.31 -21.56 -20.18
N ASP A 486 23.23 -21.16 -19.28
CA ASP A 486 23.96 -19.89 -19.33
C ASP A 486 25.47 -20.07 -19.53
N GLU A 487 25.95 -21.32 -19.47
CA GLU A 487 27.30 -21.70 -19.86
C GLU A 487 27.39 -22.01 -21.35
N VAL A 488 28.58 -21.80 -21.90
CA VAL A 488 28.83 -21.99 -23.33
C VAL A 488 29.89 -23.06 -23.49
N PRO A 489 29.70 -24.08 -24.35
CA PRO A 489 30.71 -25.09 -24.56
C PRO A 489 32.02 -24.45 -25.02
N GLN A 490 33.15 -24.94 -24.52
CA GLN A 490 34.45 -24.39 -24.84
C GLN A 490 35.42 -25.49 -25.28
N PHE A 491 35.96 -25.36 -26.50
CA PHE A 491 37.06 -26.21 -26.95
C PHE A 491 38.34 -25.90 -26.16
N GLU A 492 39.13 -26.94 -25.85
CA GLU A 492 40.46 -26.76 -25.26
C GLU A 492 41.40 -25.92 -26.15
N GLN A 493 41.22 -26.01 -27.48
CA GLN A 493 42.00 -25.28 -28.47
C GLN A 493 41.11 -24.80 -29.62
N ASP A 494 41.33 -23.57 -30.09
CA ASP A 494 40.66 -23.04 -31.29
C ASP A 494 41.13 -23.76 -32.57
N THR A 495 42.32 -24.37 -32.53
CA THR A 495 42.92 -25.06 -33.68
C THR A 495 43.76 -26.25 -33.25
N TYR A 496 43.39 -27.44 -33.73
CA TYR A 496 44.11 -28.70 -33.58
C TYR A 496 44.95 -28.96 -34.84
N ARG A 497 46.23 -29.29 -34.68
CA ARG A 497 47.15 -29.60 -35.79
C ARG A 497 47.70 -31.00 -35.67
N ILE A 498 47.55 -31.80 -36.72
CA ILE A 498 48.08 -33.17 -36.78
C ILE A 498 48.74 -33.45 -38.12
N ASN A 499 49.53 -34.52 -38.15
CA ASN A 499 50.16 -35.02 -39.37
C ASN A 499 49.75 -36.49 -39.55
N CYS A 500 49.30 -36.89 -40.73
CA CYS A 500 49.01 -38.28 -41.04
C CYS A 500 49.50 -38.64 -42.44
N LYS A 501 49.85 -39.92 -42.65
CA LYS A 501 50.16 -40.43 -43.99
C LYS A 501 48.90 -40.46 -44.84
N GLU A 502 49.01 -40.32 -46.15
CA GLU A 502 47.84 -40.45 -47.04
C GLU A 502 47.27 -41.89 -47.06
N THR A 503 48.11 -42.88 -46.76
CA THR A 503 47.78 -44.32 -46.75
C THR A 503 47.14 -44.83 -45.46
N VAL A 504 46.68 -43.93 -44.59
CA VAL A 504 45.98 -44.34 -43.36
C VAL A 504 44.67 -45.05 -43.71
N GLY A 505 44.45 -46.21 -43.09
CA GLY A 505 43.26 -47.03 -43.32
C GLY A 505 42.06 -46.57 -42.49
N GLU A 506 40.95 -47.28 -42.65
CA GLU A 506 39.72 -47.14 -41.86
C GLU A 506 40.00 -47.31 -40.35
N GLY A 507 39.39 -46.47 -39.53
CA GLY A 507 39.51 -46.48 -38.08
C GLY A 507 40.80 -45.85 -37.55
N TYR A 508 41.61 -45.21 -38.38
CA TYR A 508 42.84 -44.55 -37.96
C TYR A 508 42.52 -43.34 -37.07
N PRO A 509 43.04 -43.29 -35.83
CA PRO A 509 42.79 -42.18 -34.91
C PRO A 509 43.56 -40.93 -35.36
N LEU A 510 42.85 -39.83 -35.60
CA LEU A 510 43.45 -38.56 -36.03
C LEU A 510 43.76 -37.67 -34.83
N VAL A 511 42.73 -37.30 -34.07
CA VAL A 511 42.85 -36.40 -32.92
C VAL A 511 41.77 -36.69 -31.89
N THR A 512 42.09 -36.48 -30.62
CA THR A 512 41.10 -36.39 -29.55
C THR A 512 40.86 -34.92 -29.23
N VAL A 513 39.60 -34.50 -29.25
CA VAL A 513 39.15 -33.15 -28.98
C VAL A 513 38.43 -33.13 -27.64
N HIS A 514 38.73 -32.13 -26.82
CA HIS A 514 38.11 -31.95 -25.52
C HIS A 514 37.29 -30.65 -25.53
N VAL A 515 36.05 -30.75 -25.07
CA VAL A 515 35.11 -29.62 -24.91
C VAL A 515 34.65 -29.60 -23.46
N THR A 516 34.63 -28.44 -22.83
CA THR A 516 34.08 -28.27 -21.48
C THR A 516 32.77 -27.52 -21.53
N ASP A 517 31.78 -27.99 -20.79
CA ASP A 517 30.54 -27.27 -20.54
C ASP A 517 30.17 -27.48 -19.07
N ARG A 518 29.99 -26.38 -18.34
CA ARG A 518 29.84 -26.41 -16.89
C ARG A 518 28.39 -26.71 -16.49
N ASP A 519 27.42 -26.45 -17.38
CA ASP A 519 25.99 -26.62 -17.13
C ASP A 519 25.66 -27.99 -16.53
N ILE A 520 24.79 -28.00 -15.53
CA ILE A 520 24.32 -29.25 -14.90
C ILE A 520 23.25 -29.92 -15.77
N GLU A 521 23.28 -31.25 -15.81
CA GLU A 521 22.38 -32.06 -16.67
C GLU A 521 22.52 -31.77 -18.18
N ASP A 522 23.60 -31.12 -18.61
CA ASP A 522 23.94 -30.92 -20.02
C ASP A 522 24.79 -32.06 -20.61
N SER A 523 24.80 -32.14 -21.95
CA SER A 523 25.74 -32.91 -22.75
C SER A 523 26.15 -32.14 -24.01
N VAL A 524 27.37 -32.39 -24.49
CA VAL A 524 27.88 -31.76 -25.71
C VAL A 524 27.82 -32.75 -26.86
N GLU A 525 27.34 -32.31 -28.02
CA GLU A 525 27.41 -33.04 -29.29
C GLU A 525 28.46 -32.41 -30.22
N LEU A 526 29.36 -33.22 -30.77
CA LEU A 526 30.39 -32.78 -31.73
C LEU A 526 30.03 -33.20 -33.16
N GLU A 527 29.93 -32.22 -34.06
CA GLU A 527 29.70 -32.42 -35.49
C GLU A 527 30.84 -31.89 -36.36
N ILE A 528 31.05 -32.54 -37.50
CA ILE A 528 31.97 -32.11 -38.55
C ILE A 528 31.17 -31.40 -39.66
N LEU A 529 31.48 -30.13 -39.92
CA LEU A 529 30.75 -29.32 -40.91
C LEU A 529 31.35 -29.35 -42.33
N SER A 530 32.53 -29.93 -42.48
CA SER A 530 33.25 -29.97 -43.75
C SER A 530 32.76 -31.11 -44.67
N ASN A 531 33.04 -31.01 -45.98
CA ASN A 531 32.64 -32.01 -46.96
C ASN A 531 33.17 -33.43 -46.65
N ILE A 532 34.29 -33.52 -45.93
CA ILE A 532 34.91 -34.77 -45.48
C ILE A 532 34.16 -35.45 -44.32
N ARG A 533 33.05 -34.88 -43.82
CA ARG A 533 32.22 -35.44 -42.74
C ARG A 533 31.89 -36.92 -42.92
N ARG A 534 31.67 -37.38 -44.16
CA ARG A 534 31.32 -38.79 -44.44
C ARG A 534 32.52 -39.73 -44.38
N ASP A 535 33.71 -39.17 -44.56
CA ASP A 535 34.97 -39.90 -44.59
C ASP A 535 35.65 -39.92 -43.21
N LEU A 536 35.13 -39.14 -42.25
CA LEU A 536 35.54 -39.12 -40.85
C LEU A 536 34.42 -39.65 -39.95
N ASN A 537 34.80 -40.16 -38.78
CA ASN A 537 33.90 -40.59 -37.73
C ASN A 537 34.22 -39.84 -36.44
N VAL A 538 33.20 -39.54 -35.65
CA VAL A 538 33.31 -38.93 -34.33
C VAL A 538 32.81 -39.95 -33.32
N THR A 539 33.67 -40.33 -32.38
CA THR A 539 33.33 -41.26 -31.31
C THR A 539 33.52 -40.57 -29.97
N GLU A 540 32.46 -40.44 -29.19
CA GLU A 540 32.55 -39.97 -27.81
C GLU A 540 33.33 -40.96 -26.94
N LEU A 541 34.21 -40.45 -26.10
CA LEU A 541 35.05 -41.18 -25.16
C LEU A 541 34.65 -40.85 -23.73
N GLU A 542 34.78 -41.82 -22.83
CA GLU A 542 34.61 -41.57 -21.39
C GLU A 542 35.66 -40.56 -20.90
N SER A 543 35.19 -39.49 -20.27
CA SER A 543 36.04 -38.49 -19.62
C SER A 543 36.12 -38.76 -18.12
N THR A 544 37.33 -38.61 -17.55
CA THR A 544 37.55 -38.67 -16.09
C THR A 544 37.54 -37.30 -15.43
N VAL A 545 37.44 -36.23 -16.22
CA VAL A 545 37.41 -34.85 -15.75
C VAL A 545 35.96 -34.39 -15.73
N ASP A 546 35.54 -33.85 -14.59
CA ASP A 546 34.18 -33.32 -14.42
C ASP A 546 33.91 -32.23 -15.47
N LYS A 547 32.70 -32.25 -16.04
CA LYS A 547 32.25 -31.24 -17.02
C LYS A 547 33.11 -31.12 -18.28
N GLN A 548 33.81 -32.20 -18.65
CA GLN A 548 34.59 -32.30 -19.88
C GLN A 548 34.10 -33.46 -20.73
N TYR A 549 33.85 -33.20 -22.01
CA TYR A 549 33.42 -34.13 -23.03
C TYR A 549 34.57 -34.38 -24.00
N SER A 550 34.88 -35.65 -24.28
CA SER A 550 36.04 -36.04 -25.07
C SER A 550 35.59 -36.79 -26.34
N PHE A 551 36.09 -36.39 -27.50
CA PHE A 551 35.69 -36.97 -28.78
C PHE A 551 36.93 -37.40 -29.58
N LEU A 552 36.98 -38.66 -30.00
CA LEU A 552 37.96 -39.17 -30.95
C LEU A 552 37.45 -38.95 -32.37
N ILE A 553 38.22 -38.21 -33.17
CA ILE A 553 38.02 -38.13 -34.61
C ILE A 553 38.92 -39.17 -35.28
N SER A 554 38.33 -40.05 -36.08
CA SER A 554 39.04 -41.09 -36.83
C SER A 554 38.57 -41.17 -38.28
N THR A 555 39.33 -41.84 -39.14
CA THR A 555 38.90 -42.13 -40.52
C THR A 555 37.77 -43.15 -40.53
N ASN A 556 36.75 -42.94 -41.36
CA ASN A 556 35.58 -43.82 -41.48
C ASN A 556 35.69 -44.82 -42.66
N ARG A 557 36.75 -44.71 -43.46
CA ARG A 557 37.03 -45.59 -44.60
C ARG A 557 38.52 -45.53 -44.95
N ASN A 558 38.96 -46.38 -45.87
CA ASN A 558 40.28 -46.28 -46.48
C ASN A 558 40.33 -45.13 -47.50
N ASP A 559 41.56 -44.70 -47.80
CA ASP A 559 41.88 -43.73 -48.87
C ASP A 559 41.12 -42.41 -48.72
N VAL A 560 41.08 -41.88 -47.49
CA VAL A 560 40.44 -40.60 -47.14
C VAL A 560 41.29 -39.42 -47.60
N PHE A 561 42.61 -39.58 -47.52
CA PHE A 561 43.58 -38.55 -47.86
C PHE A 561 44.35 -38.96 -49.11
N ASP A 562 44.63 -37.98 -49.97
CA ASP A 562 45.44 -38.13 -51.19
C ASP A 562 46.34 -36.90 -51.26
N TRP A 563 47.64 -37.09 -51.03
CA TRP A 563 48.60 -36.01 -50.90
C TRP A 563 48.73 -35.21 -52.21
N ASP A 564 48.62 -35.89 -53.35
CA ASP A 564 48.68 -35.26 -54.68
C ASP A 564 47.49 -34.35 -54.97
N ILE A 565 46.35 -34.61 -54.31
CA ILE A 565 45.17 -33.75 -54.39
C ILE A 565 45.30 -32.60 -53.40
N ALA A 566 45.65 -32.89 -52.14
CA ALA A 566 45.79 -31.89 -51.09
C ALA A 566 46.78 -32.32 -49.98
N SER A 567 47.84 -31.53 -49.82
CA SER A 567 48.83 -31.72 -48.74
C SER A 567 48.34 -31.21 -47.37
N GLU A 568 47.25 -30.44 -47.33
CA GLU A 568 46.65 -29.93 -46.10
C GLU A 568 45.11 -29.99 -46.21
N VAL A 569 44.46 -30.56 -45.20
CA VAL A 569 43.01 -30.65 -45.09
C VAL A 569 42.55 -29.91 -43.85
N VAL A 570 41.68 -28.91 -44.03
CA VAL A 570 41.09 -28.14 -42.93
C VAL A 570 39.67 -28.63 -42.69
N VAL A 571 39.40 -29.06 -41.46
CA VAL A 571 38.12 -29.60 -41.01
C VAL A 571 37.54 -28.66 -39.97
N GLN A 572 36.35 -28.12 -40.25
CA GLN A 572 35.58 -27.31 -39.30
C GLN A 572 34.80 -28.22 -38.35
N LEU A 573 35.04 -28.05 -37.06
CA LEU A 573 34.35 -28.73 -35.96
C LEU A 573 33.31 -27.78 -35.36
N GLN A 574 32.16 -28.32 -35.00
CA GLN A 574 31.11 -27.62 -34.24
C GLN A 574 30.78 -28.45 -33.01
N ALA A 575 30.89 -27.86 -31.82
CA ALA A 575 30.34 -28.43 -30.60
C ALA A 575 29.06 -27.67 -30.24
N SER A 576 28.01 -28.39 -29.86
CA SER A 576 26.75 -27.81 -29.41
C SER A 576 26.38 -28.42 -28.07
N ASP A 577 25.91 -27.61 -27.12
CA ASP A 577 25.24 -28.12 -25.92
C ASP A 577 23.89 -28.77 -26.28
N THR A 578 23.25 -29.38 -25.29
CA THR A 578 21.94 -30.04 -25.46
C THR A 578 20.92 -29.59 -24.41
N LEU A 579 21.35 -28.86 -23.38
CA LEU A 579 20.49 -28.41 -22.30
C LEU A 579 19.39 -27.48 -22.82
N GLN A 580 18.14 -27.94 -22.66
CA GLN A 580 16.94 -27.17 -22.94
C GLN A 580 16.06 -27.16 -21.71
N THR A 581 15.80 -25.97 -21.18
CA THR A 581 14.99 -25.78 -19.99
C THR A 581 13.60 -25.25 -20.35
N GLU A 582 12.70 -25.15 -19.35
CA GLU A 582 11.38 -24.54 -19.53
C GLU A 582 11.42 -23.07 -19.98
N LYS A 583 12.57 -22.40 -19.80
CA LYS A 583 12.80 -21.02 -20.26
C LYS A 583 13.06 -20.94 -21.78
N ASN A 584 13.18 -22.10 -22.44
CA ASN A 584 13.20 -22.25 -23.90
C ASN A 584 14.32 -21.42 -24.57
N GLU A 585 15.53 -21.57 -24.04
CA GLU A 585 16.75 -20.98 -24.60
C GLU A 585 17.18 -21.63 -25.92
N PRO A 586 17.93 -20.90 -26.77
CA PRO A 586 18.69 -21.52 -27.84
C PRO A 586 19.85 -22.34 -27.28
N ILE A 587 20.16 -23.46 -27.95
CA ILE A 587 21.40 -24.20 -27.72
C ILE A 587 22.62 -23.36 -28.11
N HIS A 588 23.70 -23.41 -27.34
CA HIS A 588 24.95 -22.75 -27.70
C HIS A 588 25.76 -23.60 -28.69
N GLN A 589 26.44 -22.91 -29.60
CA GLN A 589 27.24 -23.52 -30.66
C GLN A 589 28.59 -22.82 -30.76
N VAL A 590 29.67 -23.59 -30.66
CA VAL A 590 31.04 -23.10 -30.79
C VAL A 590 31.78 -23.87 -31.86
N PHE A 591 32.86 -23.26 -32.38
CA PHE A 591 33.59 -23.80 -33.52
C PHE A 591 35.08 -23.87 -33.24
N ALA A 592 35.72 -24.93 -33.74
CA ALA A 592 37.17 -25.08 -33.79
C ALA A 592 37.61 -25.62 -35.15
N GLN A 593 38.91 -25.57 -35.42
CA GLN A 593 39.50 -26.07 -36.66
C GLN A 593 40.44 -27.24 -36.40
N LEU A 594 40.35 -28.29 -37.22
CA LEU A 594 41.34 -29.36 -37.28
C LEU A 594 42.09 -29.24 -38.61
N ILE A 595 43.39 -28.97 -38.54
CA ILE A 595 44.29 -28.86 -39.68
C ILE A 595 45.12 -30.14 -39.74
N ILE A 596 44.94 -30.89 -40.82
CA ILE A 596 45.61 -32.16 -41.08
C ILE A 596 46.66 -31.94 -42.16
N THR A 597 47.94 -32.04 -41.80
CA THR A 597 49.03 -32.10 -42.77
C THR A 597 49.15 -33.53 -43.28
N VAL A 598 48.84 -33.73 -44.56
CA VAL A 598 48.99 -35.04 -45.20
C VAL A 598 50.46 -35.23 -45.56
N LEU A 599 51.01 -36.39 -45.22
CA LEU A 599 52.38 -36.78 -45.55
C LEU A 599 52.34 -37.71 -46.76
N ASP A 600 53.07 -37.31 -47.80
CA ASP A 600 53.31 -38.07 -49.03
C ASP A 600 53.88 -39.46 -48.73
N VAL A 601 53.34 -40.49 -49.38
CA VAL A 601 53.82 -41.86 -49.35
C VAL A 601 53.91 -42.36 -50.77
N ASN A 602 55.12 -42.76 -51.18
CA ASN A 602 55.39 -43.24 -52.53
C ASN A 602 54.64 -44.54 -52.87
N ASN A 603 53.42 -44.40 -53.39
CA ASN A 603 52.43 -45.45 -53.58
C ASN A 603 51.76 -45.44 -54.96
N LYS A 604 52.08 -44.47 -55.82
CA LYS A 604 51.58 -44.40 -57.19
C LYS A 604 52.65 -44.89 -58.14
N PRO A 605 52.28 -45.66 -59.18
CA PRO A 605 53.25 -46.14 -60.15
C PRO A 605 53.71 -45.01 -61.08
N PRO A 606 54.93 -45.12 -61.63
CA PRO A 606 55.41 -44.17 -62.62
C PRO A 606 54.65 -44.28 -63.94
N SER A 607 54.74 -43.24 -64.76
CA SER A 607 54.07 -43.14 -66.06
C SER A 607 55.04 -42.75 -67.18
N ILE A 608 54.88 -43.38 -68.35
CA ILE A 608 55.71 -43.11 -69.54
C ILE A 608 54.87 -42.37 -70.60
N VAL A 609 55.41 -41.26 -71.10
CA VAL A 609 54.88 -40.55 -72.26
C VAL A 609 55.83 -40.71 -73.44
N LEU A 610 55.36 -41.44 -74.45
CA LEU A 610 56.07 -41.63 -75.72
C LEU A 610 55.92 -40.40 -76.63
N PRO A 611 56.95 -40.08 -77.43
CA PRO A 611 56.86 -38.99 -78.39
C PRO A 611 55.90 -39.34 -79.54
N ARG A 612 55.26 -38.31 -80.11
CA ARG A 612 54.30 -38.49 -81.21
C ARG A 612 55.02 -38.48 -82.56
N GLY A 613 55.00 -39.61 -83.27
CA GLY A 613 55.54 -39.71 -84.62
C GLY A 613 56.13 -41.08 -84.93
N SER A 614 56.62 -41.25 -86.16
CA SER A 614 57.43 -42.41 -86.50
C SER A 614 58.86 -42.13 -86.09
N ILE A 615 59.37 -42.97 -85.20
CA ILE A 615 60.73 -42.91 -84.69
C ILE A 615 61.64 -43.65 -85.66
N ASN A 616 62.74 -43.03 -86.07
CA ASN A 616 63.68 -43.62 -86.99
C ASN A 616 65.15 -43.37 -86.61
N ILE A 617 66.02 -44.24 -87.10
CA ILE A 617 67.46 -44.09 -87.05
C ILE A 617 68.08 -44.78 -88.26
N GLU A 618 69.01 -44.12 -88.94
CA GLU A 618 69.75 -44.73 -90.05
C GLU A 618 70.65 -45.85 -89.53
N GLU A 619 70.80 -46.92 -90.30
CA GLU A 619 71.82 -47.93 -90.02
C GLU A 619 73.24 -47.34 -90.06
N ASN A 620 74.22 -48.07 -89.52
CA ASN A 620 75.60 -47.60 -89.41
C ASN A 620 75.78 -46.27 -88.64
N SER A 621 74.76 -45.81 -87.93
CA SER A 621 74.81 -44.59 -87.13
C SER A 621 75.91 -44.64 -86.06
N ALA A 622 76.70 -43.58 -85.98
CA ALA A 622 77.84 -43.51 -85.07
C ALA A 622 77.43 -43.73 -83.60
N PRO A 623 78.30 -44.30 -82.75
CA PRO A 623 78.02 -44.46 -81.32
C PRO A 623 77.65 -43.11 -80.68
N GLY A 624 76.59 -43.09 -79.88
CA GLY A 624 76.01 -41.88 -79.27
C GLY A 624 74.99 -41.13 -80.15
N THR A 625 74.71 -41.57 -81.38
CA THR A 625 73.68 -40.95 -82.23
C THR A 625 72.29 -41.14 -81.60
N VAL A 626 71.51 -40.06 -81.49
CA VAL A 626 70.17 -40.08 -80.89
C VAL A 626 69.15 -40.54 -81.93
N VAL A 627 68.22 -41.40 -81.52
CA VAL A 627 67.08 -41.79 -82.35
C VAL A 627 66.17 -40.58 -82.57
N SER A 628 65.69 -40.36 -83.81
CA SER A 628 65.03 -39.11 -84.19
C SER A 628 63.57 -39.28 -84.64
N ILE A 629 62.80 -38.20 -84.59
CA ILE A 629 61.49 -38.07 -85.20
C ILE A 629 61.54 -36.84 -86.10
N ALA A 630 61.35 -37.03 -87.41
CA ALA A 630 61.40 -35.95 -88.40
C ALA A 630 62.67 -35.06 -88.31
N GLY A 631 63.80 -35.63 -87.89
CA GLY A 631 65.09 -34.94 -87.76
C GLY A 631 65.34 -34.24 -86.42
N GLU A 632 64.45 -34.38 -85.43
CA GLU A 632 64.64 -33.91 -84.05
C GLU A 632 64.79 -35.09 -83.08
N ASP A 633 65.50 -34.89 -81.96
CA ASP A 633 65.70 -35.93 -80.94
C ASP A 633 64.38 -36.48 -80.39
N ALA A 634 64.19 -37.80 -80.43
CA ALA A 634 63.04 -38.45 -79.82
C ALA A 634 63.16 -38.46 -78.29
N THR A 635 62.36 -37.64 -77.61
CA THR A 635 62.33 -37.58 -76.13
C THR A 635 61.21 -38.45 -75.56
N ILE A 636 61.55 -39.29 -74.59
CA ILE A 636 60.63 -40.12 -73.81
C ILE A 636 60.58 -39.55 -72.40
N ILE A 637 59.38 -39.22 -71.92
CA ILE A 637 59.22 -38.57 -70.60
C ILE A 637 58.71 -39.60 -69.61
N GLY A 638 59.37 -39.71 -68.46
CA GLY A 638 58.94 -40.51 -67.32
C GLY A 638 58.54 -39.61 -66.17
N THR A 639 57.33 -39.76 -65.65
CA THR A 639 56.81 -38.94 -64.54
C THR A 639 56.18 -39.78 -63.45
N ASP A 640 56.35 -39.35 -62.21
CA ASP A 640 55.75 -39.94 -61.03
C ASP A 640 55.19 -38.83 -60.14
N PRO A 641 53.92 -38.91 -59.69
CA PRO A 641 53.33 -37.88 -58.87
C PRO A 641 53.97 -37.77 -57.48
N ASP A 642 54.52 -38.87 -56.95
CA ASP A 642 55.06 -38.91 -55.59
C ASP A 642 56.35 -38.09 -55.52
N SER A 643 56.48 -37.23 -54.49
CA SER A 643 57.61 -36.29 -54.39
C SER A 643 58.94 -36.97 -54.08
N SER A 644 58.89 -38.20 -53.58
CA SER A 644 60.05 -39.00 -53.20
C SER A 644 60.50 -40.01 -54.27
N ALA A 645 59.80 -40.08 -55.41
CA ALA A 645 60.12 -40.99 -56.51
C ALA A 645 61.51 -40.75 -57.11
N GLU A 646 62.17 -41.83 -57.52
CA GLU A 646 63.46 -41.86 -58.19
C GLU A 646 63.41 -42.75 -59.44
N LEU A 647 63.23 -42.10 -60.59
CA LEU A 647 62.91 -42.78 -61.84
C LEU A 647 64.13 -43.23 -62.65
N VAL A 648 64.07 -44.47 -63.14
CA VAL A 648 65.11 -45.10 -63.95
C VAL A 648 64.50 -45.77 -65.19
N PHE A 649 64.92 -45.30 -66.37
CA PHE A 649 64.63 -45.98 -67.63
C PHE A 649 65.56 -47.19 -67.84
N SER A 650 65.00 -48.26 -68.39
CA SER A 650 65.73 -49.43 -68.88
C SER A 650 65.03 -50.02 -70.11
N ILE A 651 65.73 -50.88 -70.84
CA ILE A 651 65.17 -51.65 -71.95
C ILE A 651 65.07 -53.09 -71.49
N ASP A 652 63.87 -53.65 -71.58
CA ASP A 652 63.65 -55.06 -71.36
C ASP A 652 63.88 -55.80 -72.69
N TRP A 653 65.10 -56.31 -72.84
CA TRP A 653 65.53 -57.01 -74.05
C TRP A 653 64.87 -58.38 -74.21
N GLU A 654 64.42 -59.02 -73.12
CA GLU A 654 63.76 -60.34 -73.20
C GLU A 654 62.41 -60.26 -73.92
N ASN A 655 61.69 -59.14 -73.75
CA ASN A 655 60.41 -58.87 -74.40
C ASN A 655 60.52 -57.93 -75.62
N SER A 656 61.74 -57.54 -76.00
CA SER A 656 62.01 -56.77 -77.22
C SER A 656 62.23 -57.70 -78.42
N TYR A 657 61.81 -57.28 -79.61
CA TYR A 657 61.99 -58.06 -80.84
C TYR A 657 62.23 -57.18 -82.06
N ALA A 658 62.93 -57.70 -83.06
CA ALA A 658 63.14 -57.02 -84.33
C ALA A 658 62.66 -57.89 -85.50
N VAL A 659 62.33 -57.26 -86.62
CA VAL A 659 61.84 -57.93 -87.82
C VAL A 659 62.58 -57.48 -89.08
N LYS A 660 62.77 -58.42 -90.02
CA LYS A 660 63.19 -58.15 -91.40
C LYS A 660 62.19 -58.81 -92.33
N THR A 661 61.58 -58.05 -93.24
CA THR A 661 60.59 -58.57 -94.20
C THR A 661 59.45 -59.35 -93.54
N GLY A 662 59.06 -58.93 -92.34
CA GLY A 662 57.98 -59.55 -91.55
C GLY A 662 58.36 -60.82 -90.76
N ALA A 663 59.60 -61.29 -90.82
CA ALA A 663 60.11 -62.39 -89.99
C ALA A 663 60.90 -61.86 -88.80
N THR A 664 60.74 -62.48 -87.62
CA THR A 664 61.52 -62.12 -86.43
C THR A 664 62.97 -62.56 -86.56
N VAL A 665 63.88 -61.75 -86.03
CA VAL A 665 65.31 -62.04 -86.01
C VAL A 665 65.79 -62.38 -84.60
N SER A 666 66.92 -63.07 -84.50
CA SER A 666 67.50 -63.45 -83.20
C SER A 666 67.91 -62.21 -82.39
N SER A 667 67.63 -62.20 -81.08
CA SER A 667 68.00 -61.10 -80.18
C SER A 667 69.50 -60.80 -80.19
N ALA A 668 70.35 -61.81 -80.39
CA ALA A 668 71.81 -61.66 -80.49
C ALA A 668 72.27 -60.70 -81.62
N VAL A 669 71.38 -60.30 -82.52
CA VAL A 669 71.66 -59.34 -83.60
C VAL A 669 71.44 -57.89 -83.16
N PHE A 670 70.41 -57.61 -82.35
CA PHE A 670 70.00 -56.24 -82.01
C PHE A 670 70.07 -55.92 -80.51
N GLU A 671 70.19 -56.91 -79.64
CA GLU A 671 70.21 -56.73 -78.20
C GLU A 671 71.39 -55.85 -77.77
N GLY A 672 71.11 -54.76 -77.06
CA GLY A 672 72.13 -53.81 -76.61
C GLY A 672 72.57 -52.79 -77.66
N CYS A 673 71.96 -52.74 -78.86
CA CYS A 673 72.32 -51.74 -79.87
C CYS A 673 71.97 -50.30 -79.47
N LEU A 674 70.97 -50.12 -78.59
CA LEU A 674 70.50 -48.84 -78.09
C LEU A 674 70.56 -48.81 -76.56
N VAL A 675 70.86 -47.64 -75.99
CA VAL A 675 70.82 -47.40 -74.54
C VAL A 675 70.13 -46.08 -74.24
N PHE A 676 69.60 -45.95 -73.02
CA PHE A 676 69.02 -44.70 -72.56
C PHE A 676 70.11 -43.74 -72.09
N GLN A 677 70.11 -42.54 -72.67
CA GLN A 677 70.73 -41.36 -72.09
C GLN A 677 69.63 -40.54 -71.39
N VAL A 678 69.69 -40.45 -70.05
CA VAL A 678 68.63 -39.86 -69.23
C VAL A 678 69.12 -38.56 -68.59
N ASP A 679 68.34 -37.50 -68.75
CA ASP A 679 68.46 -36.28 -67.93
C ASP A 679 67.73 -36.50 -66.60
N ARG A 680 68.49 -36.40 -65.50
CA ARG A 680 68.02 -36.64 -64.12
C ARG A 680 67.98 -35.37 -63.27
N THR A 681 67.84 -34.20 -63.90
CA THR A 681 67.73 -32.92 -63.17
C THR A 681 66.55 -32.86 -62.21
N ASN A 682 65.46 -33.59 -62.48
CA ASN A 682 64.36 -33.80 -61.53
C ASN A 682 64.14 -35.32 -61.31
N PRO A 683 64.24 -35.85 -60.07
CA PRO A 683 64.15 -37.29 -59.81
C PRO A 683 62.76 -37.91 -60.09
N ASN A 684 61.66 -37.16 -59.96
CA ASN A 684 60.30 -37.63 -60.26
C ASN A 684 59.80 -37.22 -61.67
N HIS A 685 60.65 -36.55 -62.46
CA HIS A 685 60.39 -36.22 -63.86
C HIS A 685 61.70 -36.34 -64.66
N VAL A 686 61.88 -37.48 -65.32
CA VAL A 686 63.08 -37.79 -66.09
C VAL A 686 62.80 -37.75 -67.59
N VAL A 687 63.77 -37.26 -68.36
CA VAL A 687 63.68 -37.22 -69.83
C VAL A 687 64.73 -38.16 -70.40
N GLY A 688 64.29 -39.27 -71.00
CA GLY A 688 65.12 -40.26 -71.67
C GLY A 688 65.23 -39.99 -73.17
N LYS A 689 66.43 -40.17 -73.71
CA LYS A 689 66.70 -40.26 -75.16
C LYS A 689 67.35 -41.61 -75.43
N LEU A 690 66.92 -42.31 -76.48
CA LEU A 690 67.61 -43.52 -76.93
C LEU A 690 68.76 -43.12 -77.84
N VAL A 691 69.94 -43.65 -77.55
CA VAL A 691 71.15 -43.42 -78.33
C VAL A 691 71.79 -44.74 -78.74
N VAL A 692 72.48 -44.75 -79.87
CA VAL A 692 73.32 -45.88 -80.27
C VAL A 692 74.37 -46.11 -79.20
N ASN A 693 74.50 -47.35 -78.76
CA ASN A 693 75.29 -47.68 -77.59
C ASN A 693 76.77 -47.25 -77.74
N PRO A 694 77.27 -46.30 -76.92
CA PRO A 694 78.63 -45.78 -77.03
C PRO A 694 79.71 -46.74 -76.51
N ASP A 695 79.34 -47.67 -75.63
CA ASP A 695 80.30 -48.55 -74.94
C ASP A 695 80.67 -49.80 -75.76
N TYR A 696 80.11 -49.96 -76.97
CA TYR A 696 80.21 -51.19 -77.75
C TYR A 696 80.83 -50.96 -79.13
N ASP A 697 81.53 -52.00 -79.59
CA ASP A 697 82.22 -52.03 -80.87
C ASP A 697 81.26 -52.43 -82.00
N GLN A 698 80.81 -51.46 -82.79
CA GLN A 698 79.90 -51.66 -83.92
C GLN A 698 80.54 -52.39 -85.12
N THR A 699 81.78 -52.88 -85.01
CA THR A 699 82.46 -53.58 -86.10
C THR A 699 82.04 -55.05 -86.27
N THR A 700 81.27 -55.61 -85.33
CA THR A 700 80.64 -56.93 -85.46
C THR A 700 79.15 -56.82 -85.75
N ILE A 701 78.58 -57.75 -86.53
CA ILE A 701 77.13 -57.78 -86.84
C ILE A 701 76.24 -57.96 -85.60
N HIS A 702 76.84 -58.38 -84.49
CA HIS A 702 76.18 -58.44 -83.19
C HIS A 702 76.03 -57.02 -82.65
N GLN A 703 74.79 -56.61 -82.37
CA GLN A 703 74.45 -55.35 -81.68
C GLN A 703 74.67 -54.08 -82.52
N LYS A 704 74.78 -54.25 -83.85
CA LYS A 704 74.85 -53.16 -84.84
C LYS A 704 73.45 -52.80 -85.35
N LEU A 705 73.20 -51.51 -85.57
CA LEU A 705 72.06 -51.05 -86.37
C LEU A 705 72.38 -51.32 -87.83
N ASP A 706 71.72 -52.34 -88.40
CA ASP A 706 72.01 -52.90 -89.71
C ASP A 706 70.67 -53.21 -90.39
N TYR A 707 70.33 -52.43 -91.41
CA TYR A 707 69.03 -52.51 -92.08
C TYR A 707 68.87 -53.89 -92.72
N GLU A 708 69.92 -54.44 -93.34
CA GLU A 708 69.94 -55.77 -93.96
C GLU A 708 69.59 -56.87 -92.96
N ALA A 709 69.97 -56.69 -91.69
CA ALA A 709 69.65 -57.62 -90.63
C ALA A 709 68.23 -57.43 -90.08
N TYR A 710 67.77 -56.19 -89.85
CA TYR A 710 66.42 -55.87 -89.39
C TYR A 710 65.99 -54.45 -89.74
N GLU A 711 64.74 -54.29 -90.20
CA GLU A 711 64.19 -53.00 -90.67
C GLU A 711 63.30 -52.32 -89.63
N THR A 712 62.77 -53.07 -88.66
CA THR A 712 61.97 -52.53 -87.57
C THR A 712 62.34 -53.19 -86.26
N LEU A 713 62.53 -52.36 -85.24
CA LEU A 713 62.88 -52.74 -83.88
C LEU A 713 61.73 -52.35 -82.94
N PHE A 714 61.20 -53.32 -82.21
CA PHE A 714 60.16 -53.16 -81.19
C PHE A 714 60.81 -53.32 -79.82
N LEU A 715 61.03 -52.20 -79.12
CA LEU A 715 61.66 -52.17 -77.80
C LEU A 715 60.61 -52.12 -76.71
N ASN A 716 60.62 -53.09 -75.79
CA ASN A 716 59.89 -52.96 -74.53
C ASN A 716 60.70 -52.06 -73.60
N ILE A 717 60.23 -50.85 -73.36
CA ILE A 717 60.89 -49.90 -72.46
C ILE A 717 60.22 -49.95 -71.09
N LYS A 718 61.03 -49.95 -70.04
CA LYS A 718 60.60 -50.01 -68.64
C LYS A 718 61.04 -48.76 -67.92
N LEU A 719 60.12 -48.17 -67.15
CA LEU A 719 60.40 -47.09 -66.21
C LEU A 719 60.11 -47.61 -64.81
N GLU A 720 61.13 -47.58 -63.96
CA GLU A 720 61.06 -48.10 -62.59
C GLU A 720 61.35 -46.95 -61.61
N ASP A 721 60.49 -46.79 -60.61
CA ASP A 721 60.79 -46.01 -59.42
C ASP A 721 61.57 -46.87 -58.42
N LYS A 722 62.81 -46.47 -58.14
CA LYS A 722 63.71 -47.17 -57.22
C LYS A 722 63.36 -46.97 -55.75
N LYS A 723 62.48 -46.03 -55.42
CA LYS A 723 62.09 -45.69 -54.05
C LYS A 723 60.66 -46.06 -53.70
N GLN A 724 59.95 -46.77 -54.58
CA GLN A 724 58.56 -47.16 -54.36
C GLN A 724 58.39 -47.85 -53.01
N GLU A 725 57.53 -47.30 -52.15
CA GLU A 725 57.19 -47.93 -50.87
C GLU A 725 56.12 -49.00 -51.04
N ILE A 726 55.12 -48.76 -51.90
CA ILE A 726 53.99 -49.65 -52.15
C ILE A 726 53.92 -50.03 -53.64
N PRO A 727 54.09 -51.30 -54.02
CA PRO A 727 54.04 -51.75 -55.42
C PRO A 727 52.65 -51.53 -56.08
N PRO A 728 52.58 -51.39 -57.42
CA PRO A 728 53.66 -51.58 -58.39
C PRO A 728 54.58 -50.35 -58.53
N GLY A 729 55.90 -50.59 -58.61
CA GLY A 729 56.91 -49.53 -58.76
C GLY A 729 57.48 -49.37 -60.15
N ASP A 730 56.84 -49.96 -61.15
CA ASP A 730 57.30 -49.93 -62.53
C ASP A 730 56.16 -49.90 -63.53
N THR A 731 56.46 -49.40 -64.72
CA THR A 731 55.56 -49.40 -65.88
C THR A 731 56.34 -49.71 -67.14
N GLU A 732 55.70 -50.40 -68.08
CA GLU A 732 56.31 -50.85 -69.33
C GLU A 732 55.47 -50.45 -70.54
N THR A 733 56.13 -50.12 -71.65
CA THR A 733 55.45 -49.80 -72.92
C THR A 733 56.31 -50.19 -74.12
N LEU A 734 55.67 -50.41 -75.27
CA LEU A 734 56.34 -50.83 -76.50
C LEU A 734 56.65 -49.62 -77.40
N LEU A 735 57.92 -49.45 -77.73
CA LEU A 735 58.42 -48.42 -78.65
C LEU A 735 58.79 -49.04 -80.00
N VAL A 736 58.32 -48.44 -81.09
CA VAL A 736 58.63 -48.90 -82.46
C VAL A 736 59.64 -47.97 -83.11
N ILE A 737 60.79 -48.51 -83.52
CA ILE A 737 61.87 -47.79 -84.19
C ILE A 737 62.03 -48.36 -85.60
N GLN A 738 62.00 -47.50 -86.61
CA GLN A 738 62.29 -47.83 -87.99
C GLN A 738 63.77 -47.66 -88.27
N ILE A 739 64.42 -48.69 -88.81
CA ILE A 739 65.82 -48.59 -89.24
C ILE A 739 65.81 -48.05 -90.67
N GLY A 740 66.50 -46.93 -90.87
CA GLY A 740 66.75 -46.35 -92.18
C GLY A 740 67.87 -47.08 -92.90
N ASP A 741 67.65 -47.28 -94.19
CA ASP A 741 68.55 -47.97 -95.13
C ASP A 741 69.60 -46.97 -95.65
N VAL A 742 70.85 -47.40 -95.79
CA VAL A 742 71.97 -46.64 -96.35
C VAL A 742 72.61 -47.47 -97.44
N ASN A 743 73.01 -46.85 -98.55
CA ASN A 743 73.70 -47.57 -99.64
C ASN A 743 75.14 -47.96 -99.22
N ASP A 744 75.29 -49.07 -98.50
CA ASP A 744 76.57 -49.59 -98.04
C ASP A 744 76.91 -50.98 -98.62
N ASN A 745 75.96 -51.65 -99.31
CA ASN A 745 76.21 -52.87 -100.05
C ASN A 745 76.34 -52.59 -101.56
N ALA A 746 77.55 -52.75 -102.10
CA ALA A 746 77.71 -52.68 -103.55
C ALA A 746 77.00 -53.85 -104.26
N PRO A 747 76.42 -53.65 -105.47
CA PRO A 747 75.76 -54.70 -106.21
C PRO A 747 76.76 -55.79 -106.62
N GLU A 748 76.42 -57.05 -106.34
CA GLU A 748 77.23 -58.22 -106.64
C GLU A 748 76.61 -59.02 -107.79
N PHE A 749 77.42 -59.39 -108.79
CA PHE A 749 76.96 -60.27 -109.85
C PHE A 749 76.61 -61.66 -109.31
N VAL A 750 75.47 -62.19 -109.75
CA VAL A 750 74.97 -63.49 -109.31
C VAL A 750 75.79 -64.58 -109.97
N GLY A 751 76.50 -65.36 -109.16
CA GLY A 751 77.31 -66.51 -109.59
C GLY A 751 78.34 -66.13 -110.65
N ASN A 752 78.51 -67.00 -111.66
CA ASN A 752 79.52 -66.81 -112.70
C ASN A 752 79.00 -66.03 -113.92
N THR A 753 77.86 -65.35 -113.81
CA THR A 753 77.17 -64.75 -114.98
C THR A 753 78.00 -63.73 -115.75
N LEU A 754 78.96 -63.07 -115.08
CA LEU A 754 79.91 -62.11 -115.67
C LEU A 754 81.11 -62.78 -116.36
N THR A 755 81.56 -63.93 -115.85
CA THR A 755 82.82 -64.60 -116.27
C THR A 755 82.61 -65.73 -117.25
N ASP A 756 81.38 -66.21 -117.42
CA ASP A 756 81.09 -67.26 -118.38
C ASP A 756 81.34 -66.78 -119.81
N GLU A 757 82.09 -67.57 -120.57
CA GLU A 757 82.26 -67.35 -122.00
C GLU A 757 80.90 -67.44 -122.71
N ARG A 758 80.58 -66.40 -123.50
CA ARG A 758 79.38 -66.35 -124.31
C ARG A 758 79.77 -66.42 -125.78
N PHE A 759 79.10 -67.30 -126.50
CA PHE A 759 79.32 -67.51 -127.92
C PHE A 759 78.11 -67.00 -128.71
N VAL A 760 78.38 -66.29 -129.80
CA VAL A 760 77.37 -65.88 -130.77
C VAL A 760 77.83 -66.33 -132.15
N LEU A 761 76.92 -66.88 -132.95
CA LEU A 761 77.23 -67.33 -134.31
C LEU A 761 77.59 -66.15 -135.20
N GLU A 762 78.55 -66.35 -136.12
CA GLU A 762 78.79 -65.41 -137.20
C GLU A 762 77.51 -65.23 -138.04
N GLU A 763 77.15 -63.98 -138.38
CA GLU A 763 75.87 -63.55 -139.00
C GLU A 763 74.61 -63.56 -138.10
N ALA A 764 74.74 -63.58 -136.77
CA ALA A 764 73.58 -63.41 -135.88
C ALA A 764 72.82 -62.09 -136.13
N THR A 765 71.49 -62.15 -136.13
CA THR A 765 70.62 -60.98 -136.38
C THR A 765 70.66 -59.99 -135.22
N ALA A 766 70.46 -58.71 -135.52
CA ALA A 766 70.34 -57.67 -134.49
C ALA A 766 69.21 -58.01 -133.50
N GLY A 767 69.52 -57.96 -132.20
CA GLY A 767 68.62 -58.39 -131.12
C GLY A 767 68.84 -59.82 -130.60
N SER A 768 69.77 -60.58 -131.19
CA SER A 768 70.15 -61.90 -130.66
C SER A 768 70.73 -61.79 -129.25
N ILE A 769 70.17 -62.58 -128.31
CA ILE A 769 70.63 -62.61 -126.91
C ILE A 769 71.93 -63.40 -126.84
N VAL A 770 73.01 -62.73 -126.42
CA VAL A 770 74.34 -63.34 -126.24
C VAL A 770 74.46 -64.02 -124.87
N GLY A 771 73.78 -63.49 -123.87
CA GLY A 771 73.74 -64.03 -122.51
C GLY A 771 72.97 -63.10 -121.59
N THR A 772 72.67 -63.59 -120.39
CA THR A 772 72.04 -62.81 -119.33
C THR A 772 73.07 -62.56 -118.23
N ILE A 773 73.15 -61.32 -117.78
CA ILE A 773 73.92 -60.92 -116.61
C ILE A 773 72.91 -60.52 -115.54
N ALA A 774 73.10 -61.00 -114.31
CA ALA A 774 72.28 -60.64 -113.17
C ALA A 774 73.20 -60.20 -112.03
N ALA A 775 72.79 -59.19 -111.28
CA ALA A 775 73.39 -58.76 -110.04
C ALA A 775 72.28 -58.64 -108.98
N ILE A 776 72.67 -58.80 -107.72
CA ILE A 776 71.84 -58.57 -106.55
C ILE A 776 72.50 -57.48 -105.71
N ASP A 777 71.66 -56.70 -105.06
CA ASP A 777 72.06 -55.65 -104.15
C ASP A 777 71.23 -55.87 -102.88
N LYS A 778 71.90 -55.83 -101.73
CA LYS A 778 71.29 -56.21 -100.44
C LYS A 778 70.57 -55.05 -99.79
N ASP A 779 70.87 -53.82 -100.21
CA ASP A 779 70.24 -52.63 -99.67
C ASP A 779 68.73 -52.67 -99.88
N GLY A 780 68.01 -51.80 -99.18
CA GLY A 780 66.57 -51.65 -99.31
C GLY A 780 66.10 -51.14 -100.68
N PRO A 781 64.77 -51.07 -100.88
CA PRO A 781 64.16 -50.78 -102.18
C PRO A 781 64.57 -49.45 -102.82
N LEU A 782 65.13 -48.52 -102.04
CA LEU A 782 65.60 -47.23 -102.52
C LEU A 782 67.00 -47.32 -103.16
N TYR A 783 67.86 -48.22 -102.67
CA TYR A 783 69.26 -48.31 -103.10
C TYR A 783 69.59 -49.56 -103.92
N ASN A 784 68.76 -50.61 -103.89
CA ASN A 784 68.99 -51.83 -104.67
C ASN A 784 68.60 -51.77 -106.16
N LYS A 785 68.46 -50.56 -106.73
CA LYS A 785 68.12 -50.38 -108.15
C LYS A 785 69.36 -50.47 -109.04
N ILE A 786 69.60 -51.65 -109.58
CA ILE A 786 70.78 -51.93 -110.41
C ILE A 786 70.58 -51.48 -111.86
N THR A 787 71.58 -50.79 -112.42
CA THR A 787 71.67 -50.49 -113.87
C THR A 787 72.93 -51.08 -114.47
N TYR A 788 72.81 -51.64 -115.67
CA TYR A 788 73.92 -52.30 -116.37
C TYR A 788 74.39 -51.43 -117.53
N SER A 789 75.71 -51.35 -117.74
CA SER A 789 76.29 -50.75 -118.94
C SER A 789 77.43 -51.61 -119.46
N LEU A 790 77.59 -51.66 -120.79
CA LEU A 790 78.67 -52.36 -121.47
C LEU A 790 79.55 -51.33 -122.17
N ARG A 791 80.86 -51.36 -121.91
CA ARG A 791 81.84 -50.50 -122.57
C ARG A 791 82.94 -51.36 -123.18
N ALA A 792 83.24 -51.15 -124.46
CA ALA A 792 84.37 -51.79 -125.11
C ALA A 792 85.69 -51.28 -124.51
N THR A 793 86.52 -52.19 -123.99
CA THR A 793 87.92 -51.93 -123.63
C THR A 793 88.76 -52.25 -124.86
N ASN A 794 89.05 -51.23 -125.68
CA ASN A 794 89.98 -51.37 -126.81
C ASN A 794 91.42 -51.53 -126.35
#